data_AF-A0A8B8C7V3-F1
#
_entry.id   AF-A0A8B8C7V3-F1
#
_cell.length_a   1.000
_cell.length_b   1.000
_cell.length_c   1.000
_cell.angle_alpha   90.00
_cell.angle_beta   90.00
_cell.angle_gamma   90.00
#
_symmetry.space_group_name_H-M   'P 1'
#
loop_
_entity.id
_entity.type
_entity.pdbx_description
1 polymer ?
#
loop_
_entity_poly.entity_id
_entity_poly.type
_entity_poly.pdbx_seq_one_letter_code
_entity_poly.pdbx_strand_id
1 'polypeptide(L)'
;MQSRPNSKWSVYVVTNIRWMVTRTNYILRSNRKLPDYIRKKRSIVALDTRSDNGALLEDNLCAFRCLAYHRTKKRRLERQTIQYYREYFSERLSKRTNFKGLCLDDIPKFQNTFDVNVNIFQLFENDTCVNIYRSRGQHDDTMNLNLYQDHLSYITQMNVYCKKYECRNCKTLFPTHVRVMRHEKRCKEATRYIYPGGYYARPQHIFEELQHLDIKVDDDLRFYPYFITFDFEALLLTDHLPSNTQKLSWTHEHQPVSFSMCSNVPNHLEPVFEFDSNVESLVRKFVQRAYQIQSTAQKYMKSRFSAVFKKLSIEAKKLQELAEETDEDENDDDDDFDDDENDMHRAVNTPLVKHIKRIQGRLENYVNEIPILGYNSGKYDLNLIKSKLADCLELDKSERNFVVKKCNQYMCISNGDLKFLDISNFVAPGFSYDKFIKSYEIDLHKSYFPYEFCTAYEKLQHSELPPYEAFYSSLKNCNVLEEEFSRYQQLVEVEKVPVSVALKTMNLKETPATGQENYRHLLELWRDQGMRNMIDFLRFYNNLDVLPFCHAVSKMLRFYMTRNIDLFKTCISVPGVARELVFRSSAGNAHFACFDKKNEDLYQLFRKGMCGGPAIIFHRYHERDVTRIRKNKPCKKIIGYDANALYLWALGQKMPTGPFTIRKEENDFRLVKRDRYLKALYYLEWLRYDKGLTIQHYFNQGKEFRIGPYLVDGFSSENKKVYEFNGCYFHHHDCELTQNITNPKWLKQKKKCQKRERERIEYIRSQGYDIEIFWECQYENMLRTCPPFREFVNTQRNQRPLENRATLSKEQIITAVREEKIFGALEVDIHVPEHLLETFAEMSPIFCNSHIPFEALGTYTQDTGKRLNLTQNPRKLLVGGMRARKILLATPLLKWYIEHELCISRIYQIIEFSPNACFKTFTEDVSSARRRGDTDTAFEIFAETMKLIGNSAYGSMIMNKEKHVDITYCQPKEKASYFVNKKRFRNLTELDKDYFEIELAKSRIKLDLPIQIGYFILQYAKLRMLEFYYDCVDRYCSRRDFELMSMDTDSLYMAISGETLTDIVTPDMAEHFEKEKRRWFRRTNPPEAAAYDRREPGLFKEEFVGTSMVALCSKTYCVENKTDIRKSKFSCKGLNKRNFTHPILLYKRVLDENSSARETNRGFRALHNTVFTYTQHRQGLTSFYPKRKVLADGVSTTYLDITLSPWDPLPPS
;
A
#
# COMPACT_ATOMS: atom_id res chain seq x y z
N MET A 1 2.19 5.22 -37.62
CA MET A 1 2.49 4.45 -36.39
C MET A 1 3.97 4.14 -36.39
N GLN A 2 4.76 4.74 -35.50
CA GLN A 2 6.20 4.48 -35.42
C GLN A 2 6.45 3.06 -34.89
N SER A 3 7.17 2.26 -35.67
CA SER A 3 7.82 1.03 -35.20
C SER A 3 8.70 1.40 -34.02
N ARG A 4 8.32 0.97 -32.82
CA ARG A 4 9.16 1.14 -31.62
C ARG A 4 10.31 0.14 -31.72
N PRO A 5 11.57 0.56 -31.89
CA PRO A 5 12.67 -0.37 -32.21
C PRO A 5 13.01 -1.38 -31.09
N ASN A 6 12.42 -1.22 -29.89
CA ASN A 6 12.84 -1.94 -28.68
C ASN A 6 11.73 -2.81 -28.03
N SER A 7 10.66 -3.19 -28.75
CA SER A 7 9.69 -4.17 -28.26
C SER A 7 9.81 -5.51 -28.98
N LYS A 8 9.78 -6.62 -28.22
CA LYS A 8 9.75 -8.02 -28.73
C LYS A 8 8.49 -8.39 -29.53
N TRP A 9 7.61 -7.44 -29.81
CA TRP A 9 6.33 -7.66 -30.48
C TRP A 9 6.29 -6.80 -31.75
N SER A 10 6.17 -7.46 -32.90
CA SER A 10 5.73 -6.81 -34.14
C SER A 10 4.19 -6.82 -34.14
N VAL A 11 3.59 -5.69 -34.51
CA VAL A 11 2.13 -5.63 -34.70
C VAL A 11 1.80 -6.46 -35.94
N TYR A 12 1.29 -7.67 -35.75
CA TYR A 12 0.95 -8.59 -36.84
C TYR A 12 -0.34 -8.16 -37.56
N VAL A 13 -1.43 -7.97 -36.80
CA VAL A 13 -2.69 -7.45 -37.31
C VAL A 13 -3.40 -6.71 -36.18
N VAL A 14 -3.95 -5.53 -36.47
CA VAL A 14 -4.84 -4.84 -35.54
C VAL A 14 -6.26 -5.13 -35.96
N THR A 15 -6.90 -6.10 -35.30
CA THR A 15 -8.26 -6.55 -35.67
C THR A 15 -9.31 -5.49 -35.36
N ASN A 16 -9.07 -4.62 -34.36
CA ASN A 16 -9.95 -3.53 -33.98
C ASN A 16 -9.15 -2.38 -33.32
N ILE A 17 -9.25 -1.17 -33.87
CA ILE A 17 -8.72 0.07 -33.25
C ILE A 17 -9.91 0.92 -32.81
N ARG A 18 -9.94 1.32 -31.53
CA ARG A 18 -10.90 2.31 -31.03
C ARG A 18 -10.14 3.46 -30.35
N TRP A 19 -10.13 4.62 -31.00
CA TRP A 19 -9.69 5.86 -30.38
C TRP A 19 -10.84 6.39 -29.51
N MET A 20 -10.57 6.58 -28.21
CA MET A 20 -11.45 7.36 -27.33
C MET A 20 -10.66 8.56 -26.83
N VAL A 21 -10.84 9.68 -27.52
CA VAL A 21 -10.38 11.00 -27.07
C VAL A 21 -11.56 11.66 -26.36
N THR A 22 -11.58 11.60 -25.05
CA THR A 22 -12.60 12.30 -24.25
C THR A 22 -12.00 13.60 -23.74
N ARG A 23 -12.40 14.71 -24.34
CA ARG A 23 -12.08 16.05 -23.83
C ARG A 23 -12.89 16.24 -22.55
N THR A 24 -12.26 16.27 -21.39
CA THR A 24 -12.97 16.25 -20.10
C THR A 24 -13.53 17.61 -19.70
N ASN A 25 -12.97 18.72 -20.19
CA ASN A 25 -13.44 20.08 -19.94
C ASN A 25 -13.54 20.85 -21.26
N TYR A 26 -14.62 20.65 -22.02
CA TYR A 26 -14.97 21.56 -23.10
C TYR A 26 -16.18 22.40 -22.69
N ILE A 27 -16.20 23.62 -23.18
CA ILE A 27 -17.29 24.52 -22.96
C ILE A 27 -18.42 24.09 -23.90
N LEU A 28 -19.63 23.93 -23.38
CA LEU A 28 -20.86 23.68 -24.12
C LEU A 28 -21.18 24.98 -24.88
N ARG A 29 -20.72 25.04 -26.12
CA ARG A 29 -20.81 26.17 -27.04
C ARG A 29 -20.95 25.61 -28.44
N SER A 30 -21.62 26.27 -29.36
CA SER A 30 -21.56 25.84 -30.76
C SER A 30 -22.17 26.88 -31.69
N ASN A 31 -21.32 27.44 -32.57
CA ASN A 31 -21.69 28.19 -33.77
C ASN A 31 -21.66 27.24 -34.98
N ARG A 32 -22.43 26.15 -34.95
CA ARG A 32 -22.45 25.16 -36.05
C ARG A 32 -23.82 24.51 -36.21
N LYS A 33 -24.12 24.16 -37.45
CA LYS A 33 -25.31 23.38 -37.83
C LYS A 33 -25.13 21.93 -37.41
N LEU A 34 -26.12 21.35 -36.74
CA LEU A 34 -26.07 19.93 -36.36
C LEU A 34 -26.15 19.02 -37.60
N PRO A 35 -25.53 17.83 -37.56
CA PRO A 35 -25.60 16.89 -38.67
C PRO A 35 -27.03 16.38 -38.90
N ASP A 36 -27.29 15.96 -40.14
CA ASP A 36 -28.63 15.56 -40.60
C ASP A 36 -29.24 14.41 -39.79
N TYR A 37 -28.43 13.44 -39.36
CA TYR A 37 -28.91 12.31 -38.56
C TYR A 37 -29.41 12.72 -37.16
N ILE A 38 -29.04 13.92 -36.67
CA ILE A 38 -29.56 14.53 -35.45
C ILE A 38 -30.75 15.44 -35.78
N ARG A 39 -30.63 16.32 -36.78
CA ARG A 39 -31.69 17.29 -37.14
C ARG A 39 -32.96 16.64 -37.67
N LYS A 40 -32.84 15.53 -38.41
CA LYS A 40 -33.98 14.77 -38.95
C LYS A 40 -34.57 13.80 -37.91
N LYS A 41 -33.96 13.65 -36.74
CA LYS A 41 -34.44 12.74 -35.69
C LYS A 41 -35.64 13.36 -34.96
N ARG A 42 -36.82 12.76 -35.08
CA ARG A 42 -38.08 13.26 -34.47
C ARG A 42 -38.03 13.41 -32.95
N SER A 43 -37.15 12.66 -32.29
CA SER A 43 -36.95 12.67 -30.85
C SER A 43 -36.01 13.77 -30.35
N ILE A 44 -35.41 14.57 -31.24
CA ILE A 44 -34.47 15.63 -30.90
C ILE A 44 -34.98 16.97 -31.44
N VAL A 45 -34.97 18.00 -30.59
CA VAL A 45 -35.11 19.40 -31.00
C VAL A 45 -33.73 20.02 -31.03
N ALA A 46 -33.22 20.27 -32.24
CA ALA A 46 -31.84 20.68 -32.50
C ALA A 46 -31.43 21.97 -31.76
N LEU A 47 -32.32 22.98 -31.77
CA LEU A 47 -32.08 24.30 -31.15
C LEU A 47 -30.76 24.96 -31.60
N ASP A 48 -30.32 24.68 -32.82
CA ASP A 48 -29.10 25.21 -33.46
C ASP A 48 -29.36 26.45 -34.33
N THR A 49 -30.64 26.73 -34.64
CA THR A 49 -31.09 27.82 -35.50
C THR A 49 -32.20 28.63 -34.86
N ARG A 50 -32.31 29.93 -35.21
CA ARG A 50 -33.39 30.80 -34.75
C ARG A 50 -34.72 30.42 -35.37
N SER A 51 -35.79 30.64 -34.60
CA SER A 51 -37.14 30.26 -35.00
C SER A 51 -37.79 31.20 -36.02
N ASP A 52 -37.27 32.43 -36.16
CA ASP A 52 -37.79 33.50 -37.01
C ASP A 52 -37.21 33.50 -38.43
N ASN A 53 -35.89 33.34 -38.55
CA ASN A 53 -35.17 33.47 -39.82
C ASN A 53 -34.27 32.27 -40.16
N GLY A 54 -34.21 31.24 -39.31
CA GLY A 54 -33.40 30.04 -39.53
C GLY A 54 -31.88 30.28 -39.46
N ALA A 55 -31.43 31.47 -39.05
CA ALA A 55 -30.00 31.76 -38.88
C ALA A 55 -29.40 30.96 -37.72
N LEU A 56 -28.11 30.61 -37.82
CA LEU A 56 -27.39 29.89 -36.77
C LEU A 56 -27.31 30.74 -35.48
N LEU A 57 -27.42 30.07 -34.35
CA LEU A 57 -27.35 30.69 -33.02
C LEU A 57 -25.89 30.75 -32.54
N GLU A 58 -25.37 31.94 -32.23
CA GLU A 58 -23.95 32.16 -31.91
C GLU A 58 -23.66 32.64 -30.47
N ASP A 59 -24.64 32.59 -29.58
CA ASP A 59 -24.55 33.23 -28.25
C ASP A 59 -24.20 32.29 -27.09
N ASN A 60 -23.83 31.03 -27.38
CA ASN A 60 -23.43 30.02 -26.40
C ASN A 60 -24.51 29.69 -25.32
N LEU A 61 -25.80 29.97 -25.60
CA LEU A 61 -26.91 29.77 -24.64
C LEU A 61 -27.69 28.45 -24.82
N CYS A 62 -27.08 27.41 -25.42
CA CYS A 62 -27.80 26.15 -25.75
C CYS A 62 -28.45 25.46 -24.53
N ALA A 63 -27.79 25.44 -23.36
CA ALA A 63 -28.36 24.87 -22.13
C ALA A 63 -29.61 25.63 -21.65
N PHE A 64 -29.57 26.97 -21.68
CA PHE A 64 -30.70 27.83 -21.32
C PHE A 64 -31.85 27.71 -22.32
N ARG A 65 -31.55 27.52 -23.61
CA ARG A 65 -32.57 27.24 -24.63
C ARG A 65 -33.25 25.91 -24.40
N CYS A 66 -32.49 24.88 -24.06
CA CYS A 66 -33.04 23.59 -23.72
C CYS A 66 -33.99 23.69 -22.51
N LEU A 67 -33.63 24.46 -21.48
CA LEU A 67 -34.52 24.75 -20.34
C LEU A 67 -35.78 25.54 -20.77
N ALA A 68 -35.61 26.58 -21.59
CA ALA A 68 -36.72 27.36 -22.11
C ALA A 68 -37.69 26.50 -22.92
N TYR A 69 -37.18 25.62 -23.78
CA TYR A 69 -37.99 24.65 -24.49
C TYR A 69 -38.63 23.62 -23.55
N HIS A 70 -37.88 23.12 -22.56
CA HIS A 70 -38.37 22.15 -21.59
C HIS A 70 -39.62 22.66 -20.86
N ARG A 71 -39.61 23.92 -20.41
CA ARG A 71 -40.73 24.54 -19.67
C ARG A 71 -41.85 25.05 -20.56
N THR A 72 -41.57 25.54 -21.76
CA THR A 72 -42.60 26.17 -22.61
C THR A 72 -43.16 25.28 -23.71
N LYS A 73 -42.37 24.30 -24.18
CA LYS A 73 -42.60 23.51 -25.41
C LYS A 73 -42.88 24.35 -26.67
N LYS A 74 -42.52 25.65 -26.67
CA LYS A 74 -42.71 26.58 -27.80
C LYS A 74 -41.42 26.70 -28.63
N ARG A 75 -41.52 27.14 -29.90
CA ARG A 75 -40.35 27.34 -30.77
C ARG A 75 -39.70 28.72 -30.68
N ARG A 76 -40.46 29.76 -30.33
CA ARG A 76 -39.94 31.10 -30.02
C ARG A 76 -39.47 31.13 -28.58
N LEU A 77 -38.16 31.10 -28.37
CA LEU A 77 -37.51 30.82 -27.08
C LEU A 77 -36.57 31.93 -26.62
N GLU A 78 -36.31 32.92 -27.47
CA GLU A 78 -35.25 33.91 -27.30
C GLU A 78 -35.47 34.72 -26.02
N ARG A 79 -36.70 35.20 -25.77
CA ARG A 79 -37.03 35.99 -24.57
C ARG A 79 -36.81 35.19 -23.28
N GLN A 80 -37.30 33.95 -23.21
CA GLN A 80 -37.18 33.08 -22.04
C GLN A 80 -35.74 32.61 -21.80
N THR A 81 -35.00 32.30 -22.87
CA THR A 81 -33.58 31.91 -22.79
C THR A 81 -32.76 33.00 -22.11
N ILE A 82 -33.02 34.27 -22.46
CA ILE A 82 -32.33 35.43 -21.90
C ILE A 82 -32.72 35.65 -20.44
N GLN A 83 -34.00 35.44 -20.12
CA GLN A 83 -34.49 35.53 -18.74
C GLN A 83 -33.78 34.53 -17.84
N TYR A 84 -33.72 33.24 -18.22
CA TYR A 84 -33.02 32.22 -17.44
C TYR A 84 -31.51 32.47 -17.36
N TYR A 85 -30.89 32.94 -18.45
CA TYR A 85 -29.49 33.35 -18.41
C TYR A 85 -29.23 34.44 -17.35
N ARG A 86 -30.09 35.47 -17.26
CA ARG A 86 -29.96 36.53 -16.24
C ARG A 86 -30.19 36.02 -14.83
N GLU A 87 -31.17 35.13 -14.64
CA GLU A 87 -31.49 34.50 -13.36
C GLU A 87 -30.31 33.69 -12.81
N TYR A 88 -29.63 32.92 -13.67
CA TYR A 88 -28.48 32.10 -13.28
C TYR A 88 -27.25 32.89 -12.78
N PHE A 89 -27.10 34.14 -13.22
CA PHE A 89 -25.97 35.01 -12.87
C PHE A 89 -26.34 36.17 -11.92
N SER A 90 -27.59 36.21 -11.43
CA SER A 90 -28.08 37.16 -10.41
C SER A 90 -27.79 38.64 -10.73
N GLU A 91 -28.49 39.25 -11.70
CA GLU A 91 -28.53 40.68 -12.12
C GLU A 91 -27.21 41.52 -12.20
N ARG A 92 -26.04 41.00 -11.82
CA ARG A 92 -24.77 41.75 -11.70
C ARG A 92 -23.90 41.77 -12.96
N LEU A 93 -24.34 41.18 -14.07
CA LEU A 93 -23.60 41.17 -15.34
C LEU A 93 -24.38 41.91 -16.44
N SER A 94 -24.14 43.21 -16.55
CA SER A 94 -24.80 44.10 -17.52
C SER A 94 -24.26 44.01 -18.95
N LYS A 95 -23.30 43.13 -19.27
CA LYS A 95 -22.79 42.96 -20.65
C LYS A 95 -22.57 41.49 -21.02
N ARG A 96 -23.24 41.04 -22.09
CA ARG A 96 -23.15 39.68 -22.68
C ARG A 96 -21.78 39.33 -23.26
N THR A 97 -20.86 40.28 -23.36
CA THR A 97 -19.77 40.24 -24.34
C THR A 97 -18.69 39.19 -24.08
N ASN A 98 -18.70 38.49 -22.94
CA ASN A 98 -17.67 37.50 -22.58
C ASN A 98 -18.19 36.13 -22.09
N PHE A 99 -19.48 35.78 -22.26
CA PHE A 99 -19.96 34.46 -21.83
C PHE A 99 -19.48 33.35 -22.79
N LYS A 100 -18.63 32.46 -22.28
CA LYS A 100 -18.01 31.40 -23.10
C LYS A 100 -18.88 30.15 -23.28
N GLY A 101 -19.96 30.01 -22.50
CA GLY A 101 -20.83 28.81 -22.40
C GLY A 101 -20.70 28.12 -21.03
N LEU A 102 -21.58 27.15 -20.73
CA LEU A 102 -21.48 26.30 -19.52
C LEU A 102 -20.54 25.12 -19.77
N CYS A 103 -19.89 24.56 -18.76
CA CYS A 103 -19.24 23.25 -18.83
C CYS A 103 -20.03 22.20 -18.04
N LEU A 104 -19.62 20.93 -18.13
CA LEU A 104 -20.29 19.85 -17.39
C LEU A 104 -20.24 20.03 -15.86
N ASP A 105 -19.20 20.69 -15.35
CA ASP A 105 -19.05 20.99 -13.91
C ASP A 105 -20.02 22.08 -13.43
N ASP A 106 -20.58 22.89 -14.34
CA ASP A 106 -21.58 23.92 -14.02
C ASP A 106 -23.01 23.34 -13.88
N ILE A 107 -23.23 22.10 -14.34
CA ILE A 107 -24.55 21.47 -14.38
C ILE A 107 -25.17 21.33 -12.98
N PRO A 108 -24.46 20.88 -11.92
CA PRO A 108 -25.04 20.84 -10.57
C PRO A 108 -25.56 22.20 -10.09
N LYS A 109 -24.83 23.29 -10.36
CA LYS A 109 -25.28 24.64 -10.04
C LYS A 109 -26.52 24.99 -10.87
N PHE A 110 -26.51 24.70 -12.18
CA PHE A 110 -27.65 24.92 -13.08
C PHE A 110 -28.92 24.20 -12.61
N GLN A 111 -28.79 22.94 -12.19
CA GLN A 111 -29.88 22.14 -11.66
C GLN A 111 -30.50 22.77 -10.42
N ASN A 112 -29.66 23.16 -9.44
CA ASN A 112 -30.12 23.78 -8.20
C ASN A 112 -30.75 25.16 -8.42
N THR A 113 -30.28 25.93 -9.41
CA THR A 113 -30.85 27.25 -9.69
C THR A 113 -32.25 27.17 -10.29
N PHE A 114 -32.53 26.13 -11.08
CA PHE A 114 -33.80 26.01 -11.82
C PHE A 114 -34.67 24.84 -11.35
N ASP A 115 -34.34 24.23 -10.21
CA ASP A 115 -35.03 23.08 -9.64
C ASP A 115 -35.34 21.98 -10.67
N VAL A 116 -34.33 21.59 -11.46
CA VAL A 116 -34.49 20.63 -12.56
C VAL A 116 -33.39 19.58 -12.57
N ASN A 117 -33.74 18.33 -12.83
CA ASN A 117 -32.78 17.27 -13.11
C ASN A 117 -32.30 17.35 -14.56
N VAL A 118 -30.98 17.28 -14.77
CA VAL A 118 -30.41 17.24 -16.13
C VAL A 118 -29.74 15.90 -16.40
N ASN A 119 -30.15 15.25 -17.49
CA ASN A 119 -29.47 14.08 -18.04
C ASN A 119 -28.96 14.39 -19.45
N ILE A 120 -27.71 14.05 -19.76
CA ILE A 120 -27.07 14.35 -21.04
C ILE A 120 -26.62 13.04 -21.72
N PHE A 121 -27.00 12.86 -22.97
CA PHE A 121 -26.72 11.69 -23.81
C PHE A 121 -26.01 12.10 -25.09
N GLN A 122 -25.20 11.23 -25.66
CA GLN A 122 -24.59 11.43 -26.97
C GLN A 122 -25.09 10.37 -27.95
N LEU A 123 -25.68 10.80 -29.06
CA LEU A 123 -26.14 9.95 -30.16
C LEU A 123 -25.05 9.78 -31.23
N PHE A 124 -24.79 8.53 -31.61
CA PHE A 124 -23.90 8.19 -32.72
C PHE A 124 -24.70 7.91 -33.99
N GLU A 125 -24.03 8.01 -35.15
CA GLU A 125 -24.64 7.83 -36.47
C GLU A 125 -25.21 6.42 -36.68
N ASN A 126 -24.66 5.40 -36.02
CA ASN A 126 -25.16 4.02 -36.02
C ASN A 126 -26.39 3.80 -35.12
N ASP A 127 -27.07 4.86 -34.69
CA ASP A 127 -28.27 4.84 -33.85
C ASP A 127 -28.05 4.21 -32.46
N THR A 128 -26.79 4.22 -31.98
CA THR A 128 -26.45 3.90 -30.60
C THR A 128 -26.25 5.17 -29.78
N CYS A 129 -26.55 5.13 -28.48
CA CYS A 129 -26.36 6.29 -27.62
C CYS A 129 -25.68 5.94 -26.29
N VAL A 130 -24.87 6.86 -25.75
CA VAL A 130 -24.17 6.72 -24.47
C VAL A 130 -24.60 7.83 -23.50
N ASN A 131 -24.75 7.52 -22.21
CA ASN A 131 -25.01 8.52 -21.18
C ASN A 131 -23.70 9.23 -20.77
N ILE A 132 -23.67 10.55 -20.92
CA ILE A 132 -22.54 11.42 -20.59
C ILE A 132 -22.66 11.96 -19.16
N TYR A 133 -23.83 12.46 -18.80
CA TYR A 133 -24.12 13.02 -17.48
C TYR A 133 -25.50 12.58 -16.99
N ARG A 134 -25.64 12.38 -15.68
CA ARG A 134 -26.89 11.95 -15.05
C ARG A 134 -27.10 12.65 -13.71
N SER A 135 -28.28 13.25 -13.54
CA SER A 135 -28.71 13.83 -12.27
C SER A 135 -28.93 12.77 -11.18
N ARG A 136 -28.79 13.17 -9.91
CA ARG A 136 -29.12 12.37 -8.73
C ARG A 136 -30.62 12.26 -8.44
N GLY A 137 -31.48 12.92 -9.22
CA GLY A 137 -32.93 12.90 -9.02
C GLY A 137 -33.37 13.72 -7.81
N GLN A 138 -32.78 14.90 -7.62
CA GLN A 138 -33.03 15.75 -6.44
C GLN A 138 -34.30 16.61 -6.57
N HIS A 139 -34.78 16.77 -7.80
CA HIS A 139 -35.97 17.56 -8.13
C HIS A 139 -37.02 16.66 -8.80
N ASP A 140 -38.27 17.11 -8.90
CA ASP A 140 -39.34 16.34 -9.54
C ASP A 140 -39.29 16.44 -11.08
N ASP A 141 -38.84 17.59 -11.59
CA ASP A 141 -38.75 17.84 -13.04
C ASP A 141 -37.43 17.31 -13.63
N THR A 142 -37.49 16.67 -14.82
CA THR A 142 -36.32 16.05 -15.45
C THR A 142 -36.23 16.34 -16.95
N MET A 143 -35.15 17.02 -17.33
CA MET A 143 -34.81 17.33 -18.71
C MET A 143 -33.74 16.38 -19.24
N ASN A 144 -34.00 15.78 -20.40
CA ASN A 144 -33.07 14.92 -21.12
C ASN A 144 -32.52 15.65 -22.34
N LEU A 145 -31.19 15.69 -22.48
CA LEU A 145 -30.47 16.47 -23.48
C LEU A 145 -29.58 15.59 -24.35
N ASN A 146 -29.49 15.93 -25.62
CA ASN A 146 -28.54 15.36 -26.57
C ASN A 146 -27.33 16.27 -26.70
N LEU A 147 -26.13 15.67 -26.68
CA LEU A 147 -24.85 16.32 -26.80
C LEU A 147 -24.18 15.85 -28.09
N TYR A 148 -23.86 16.80 -28.95
CA TYR A 148 -23.04 16.56 -30.14
C TYR A 148 -21.87 17.53 -30.14
N GLN A 149 -20.66 16.99 -30.02
CA GLN A 149 -19.43 17.77 -29.80
C GLN A 149 -19.59 18.71 -28.60
N ASP A 150 -19.89 19.99 -28.82
CA ASP A 150 -20.06 21.03 -27.83
C ASP A 150 -21.47 21.65 -27.77
N HIS A 151 -22.45 21.15 -28.56
CA HIS A 151 -23.83 21.65 -28.58
C HIS A 151 -24.81 20.78 -27.79
N LEU A 152 -25.73 21.43 -27.05
CA LEU A 152 -26.87 20.76 -26.40
C LEU A 152 -28.17 20.97 -27.18
N SER A 153 -28.86 19.86 -27.44
CA SER A 153 -30.20 19.79 -28.02
C SER A 153 -31.16 19.11 -27.04
N TYR A 154 -32.46 19.34 -27.19
CA TYR A 154 -33.46 18.77 -26.27
C TYR A 154 -33.98 17.42 -26.76
N ILE A 155 -34.08 16.42 -25.88
CA ILE A 155 -34.67 15.09 -26.20
C ILE A 155 -36.13 15.10 -25.78
N THR A 156 -37.04 14.93 -26.73
CA THR A 156 -38.49 14.96 -26.50
C THR A 156 -39.02 13.63 -25.99
N GLN A 157 -38.52 12.52 -26.53
CA GLN A 157 -38.97 11.17 -26.19
C GLN A 157 -37.78 10.23 -26.13
N MET A 158 -37.46 9.74 -24.92
CA MET A 158 -36.32 8.84 -24.73
C MET A 158 -36.53 7.50 -25.44
N ASN A 159 -37.73 6.93 -25.42
CA ASN A 159 -37.98 5.58 -25.96
C ASN A 159 -37.69 5.45 -27.47
N VAL A 160 -37.74 6.54 -28.23
CA VAL A 160 -37.45 6.60 -29.68
C VAL A 160 -36.18 7.41 -30.00
N TYR A 161 -35.37 7.73 -28.99
CA TYR A 161 -34.13 8.51 -29.14
C TYR A 161 -33.01 7.72 -29.85
N CYS A 162 -32.78 6.48 -29.45
CA CYS A 162 -31.77 5.60 -30.05
C CYS A 162 -32.25 4.13 -30.00
N LYS A 163 -31.74 3.28 -30.90
CA LYS A 163 -32.11 1.83 -30.96
C LYS A 163 -31.41 1.00 -29.88
N LYS A 164 -30.19 1.38 -29.51
CA LYS A 164 -29.36 0.66 -28.55
C LYS A 164 -28.64 1.62 -27.63
N TYR A 165 -28.74 1.37 -26.33
CA TYR A 165 -28.11 2.15 -25.27
C TYR A 165 -26.82 1.48 -24.84
N GLU A 166 -25.69 2.17 -25.04
CA GLU A 166 -24.36 1.73 -24.65
C GLU A 166 -24.10 2.10 -23.18
N CYS A 167 -23.83 1.09 -22.34
CA CYS A 167 -23.35 1.33 -20.98
C CYS A 167 -22.00 2.05 -21.02
N ARG A 168 -21.87 3.19 -20.33
CA ARG A 168 -20.61 3.95 -20.28
C ARG A 168 -19.46 3.12 -19.67
N ASN A 169 -19.81 2.24 -18.73
CA ASN A 169 -18.87 1.45 -17.95
C ASN A 169 -18.41 0.17 -18.63
N CYS A 170 -19.27 -0.60 -19.30
CA CYS A 170 -18.87 -1.88 -19.94
C CYS A 170 -18.96 -1.87 -21.47
N LYS A 171 -19.59 -0.86 -22.07
CA LYS A 171 -19.89 -0.80 -23.52
C LYS A 171 -20.91 -1.83 -24.03
N THR A 172 -21.49 -2.66 -23.16
CA THR A 172 -22.62 -3.52 -23.52
C THR A 172 -23.81 -2.68 -23.96
N LEU A 173 -24.47 -3.15 -25.02
CA LEU A 173 -25.63 -2.52 -25.62
C LEU A 173 -26.91 -3.08 -24.99
N PHE A 174 -27.84 -2.20 -24.66
CA PHE A 174 -29.15 -2.54 -24.11
C PHE A 174 -30.25 -2.02 -25.02
N PRO A 175 -31.38 -2.73 -25.15
CA PRO A 175 -32.46 -2.31 -26.04
C PRO A 175 -33.22 -1.09 -25.51
N THR A 176 -33.14 -0.80 -24.20
CA THR A 176 -33.87 0.33 -23.59
C THR A 176 -33.02 1.10 -22.60
N HIS A 177 -33.35 2.39 -22.44
CA HIS A 177 -32.74 3.29 -21.46
C HIS A 177 -32.84 2.72 -20.03
N VAL A 178 -33.98 2.14 -19.66
CA VAL A 178 -34.20 1.56 -18.33
C VAL A 178 -33.25 0.40 -18.05
N ARG A 179 -33.02 -0.47 -19.03
CA ARG A 179 -32.11 -1.63 -18.87
C ARG A 179 -30.65 -1.21 -18.74
N VAL A 180 -30.17 -0.27 -19.56
CA VAL A 180 -28.80 0.26 -19.39
C VAL A 180 -28.66 0.95 -18.04
N MET A 181 -29.68 1.68 -17.56
CA MET A 181 -29.64 2.34 -16.27
C MET A 181 -29.57 1.35 -15.10
N ARG A 182 -30.35 0.27 -15.12
CA ARG A 182 -30.29 -0.79 -14.10
C ARG A 182 -28.94 -1.49 -14.13
N HIS A 183 -28.42 -1.77 -15.33
CA HIS A 183 -27.10 -2.36 -15.49
C HIS A 183 -25.98 -1.45 -14.99
N GLU A 184 -25.95 -0.16 -15.36
CA GLU A 184 -24.90 0.77 -14.95
C GLU A 184 -24.78 0.91 -13.43
N LYS A 185 -25.90 0.85 -12.69
CA LYS A 185 -25.92 0.82 -11.22
C LYS A 185 -25.19 -0.39 -10.64
N ARG A 186 -25.17 -1.53 -11.36
CA ARG A 186 -24.60 -2.82 -10.92
C ARG A 186 -23.44 -3.32 -11.80
N CYS A 187 -22.95 -2.50 -12.71
CA CYS A 187 -21.97 -2.89 -13.73
C CYS A 187 -20.62 -3.26 -13.09
N LYS A 188 -20.25 -4.55 -13.16
CA LYS A 188 -19.01 -5.11 -12.59
C LYS A 188 -17.77 -4.95 -13.49
N GLU A 189 -17.93 -4.39 -14.68
CA GLU A 189 -16.83 -4.24 -15.66
C GLU A 189 -15.94 -3.03 -15.40
N ALA A 190 -16.36 -2.05 -14.60
CA ALA A 190 -15.49 -0.97 -14.15
C ALA A 190 -15.10 -1.20 -12.69
N THR A 191 -13.85 -0.87 -12.34
CA THR A 191 -13.39 -0.88 -10.95
C THR A 191 -14.12 0.22 -10.17
N ARG A 192 -14.85 -0.16 -9.11
CA ARG A 192 -15.53 0.78 -8.21
C ARG A 192 -14.64 1.09 -7.00
N TYR A 193 -14.32 2.37 -6.83
CA TYR A 193 -13.67 2.87 -5.62
C TYR A 193 -14.71 3.08 -4.51
N ILE A 194 -14.45 2.50 -3.34
CA ILE A 194 -15.29 2.59 -2.15
C ILE A 194 -14.51 3.37 -1.10
N TYR A 195 -14.98 4.58 -0.82
CA TYR A 195 -14.49 5.46 0.23
C TYR A 195 -15.37 5.25 1.46
N PRO A 196 -14.94 4.44 2.45
CA PRO A 196 -15.80 4.00 3.54
C PRO A 196 -16.27 5.15 4.45
N GLY A 197 -15.51 6.26 4.52
CA GLY A 197 -15.72 7.26 5.57
C GLY A 197 -15.47 6.67 6.97
N GLY A 198 -15.89 7.41 8.00
CA GLY A 198 -15.84 6.91 9.37
C GLY A 198 -14.42 6.75 9.91
N TYR A 199 -14.20 5.66 10.64
CA TYR A 199 -12.94 5.33 11.28
C TYR A 199 -12.42 3.96 10.82
N TYR A 200 -11.10 3.81 10.84
CA TYR A 200 -10.44 2.56 10.51
C TYR A 200 -10.87 1.45 11.47
N ALA A 201 -11.49 0.41 10.92
CA ALA A 201 -11.78 -0.83 11.63
C ALA A 201 -10.67 -1.85 11.38
N ARG A 202 -10.02 -2.33 12.44
CA ARG A 202 -9.14 -3.49 12.32
C ARG A 202 -9.98 -4.69 11.84
N PRO A 203 -9.51 -5.46 10.84
CA PRO A 203 -10.17 -6.71 10.47
C PRO A 203 -10.30 -7.63 11.69
N GLN A 204 -11.52 -7.99 12.05
CA GLN A 204 -11.76 -8.84 13.21
C GLN A 204 -11.35 -10.29 12.91
N HIS A 205 -10.65 -10.89 13.87
CA HIS A 205 -10.36 -12.31 13.83
C HIS A 205 -11.67 -13.10 13.96
N ILE A 206 -11.73 -14.32 13.41
CA ILE A 206 -12.96 -15.11 13.48
C ILE A 206 -13.40 -15.38 14.93
N PHE A 207 -12.44 -15.57 15.84
CA PHE A 207 -12.71 -15.76 17.28
C PHE A 207 -13.27 -14.51 17.95
N GLU A 208 -12.91 -13.31 17.48
CA GLU A 208 -13.53 -12.06 17.94
C GLU A 208 -14.98 -11.96 17.42
N GLU A 209 -15.23 -12.39 16.18
CA GLU A 209 -16.60 -12.48 15.63
C GLU A 209 -17.48 -13.49 16.37
N LEU A 210 -16.93 -14.65 16.75
CA LEU A 210 -17.64 -15.64 17.57
C LEU A 210 -17.94 -15.12 18.98
N GLN A 211 -17.02 -14.35 19.58
CA GLN A 211 -17.25 -13.74 20.89
C GLN A 211 -18.42 -12.73 20.87
N HIS A 212 -18.66 -12.02 19.75
CA HIS A 212 -19.84 -11.16 19.59
C HIS A 212 -21.16 -11.93 19.57
N LEU A 213 -21.13 -13.24 19.32
CA LEU A 213 -22.28 -14.14 19.42
C LEU A 213 -22.34 -14.86 20.78
N ASP A 214 -21.60 -14.39 21.79
CA ASP A 214 -21.44 -15.05 23.11
C ASP A 214 -20.83 -16.47 23.02
N ILE A 215 -20.13 -16.77 21.92
CA ILE A 215 -19.42 -18.05 21.72
C ILE A 215 -17.95 -17.85 22.07
N LYS A 216 -17.61 -18.03 23.34
CA LYS A 216 -16.22 -18.01 23.80
C LYS A 216 -15.45 -19.22 23.26
N VAL A 217 -14.32 -18.94 22.61
CA VAL A 217 -13.33 -19.94 22.18
C VAL A 217 -12.13 -19.85 23.13
N ASP A 218 -11.71 -21.00 23.66
CA ASP A 218 -10.56 -21.11 24.57
C ASP A 218 -9.25 -20.75 23.87
N ASP A 219 -8.30 -20.19 24.61
CA ASP A 219 -7.09 -19.59 24.02
C ASP A 219 -6.20 -20.63 23.31
N ASP A 220 -6.20 -21.89 23.75
CA ASP A 220 -5.47 -22.99 23.09
C ASP A 220 -6.07 -23.38 21.73
N LEU A 221 -7.37 -23.11 21.53
CA LEU A 221 -8.09 -23.33 20.27
C LEU A 221 -7.92 -22.15 19.31
N ARG A 222 -7.47 -20.98 19.78
CA ARG A 222 -7.32 -19.78 18.95
C ARG A 222 -6.13 -19.82 17.98
N PHE A 223 -5.55 -21.00 17.79
CA PHE A 223 -4.36 -21.21 16.99
C PHE A 223 -4.43 -22.51 16.20
N TYR A 224 -4.07 -22.45 14.92
CA TYR A 224 -4.01 -23.63 14.04
C TYR A 224 -2.61 -24.28 14.07
N PRO A 225 -2.46 -25.50 14.62
CA PRO A 225 -1.14 -26.06 14.92
C PRO A 225 -0.48 -26.80 13.77
N TYR A 226 -1.22 -27.20 12.75
CA TYR A 226 -0.73 -28.12 11.73
C TYR A 226 -0.26 -27.40 10.48
N PHE A 227 0.77 -27.92 9.83
CA PHE A 227 1.27 -27.43 8.54
C PHE A 227 2.06 -28.52 7.80
N ILE A 228 2.37 -28.25 6.54
CA ILE A 228 3.20 -29.08 5.67
C ILE A 228 4.38 -28.24 5.20
N THR A 229 5.58 -28.80 5.15
CA THR A 229 6.76 -28.22 4.49
C THR A 229 7.15 -29.07 3.29
N PHE A 230 7.64 -28.43 2.23
CA PHE A 230 8.04 -29.13 1.02
C PHE A 230 9.21 -28.43 0.31
N ASP A 231 9.88 -29.18 -0.54
CA ASP A 231 10.92 -28.71 -1.44
C ASP A 231 10.89 -29.54 -2.74
N PHE A 232 11.19 -28.91 -3.89
CA PHE A 232 11.25 -29.57 -5.19
C PHE A 232 12.65 -29.47 -5.77
N GLU A 233 13.08 -30.56 -6.40
CA GLU A 233 14.33 -30.59 -7.15
C GLU A 233 14.11 -30.74 -8.65
N ALA A 234 15.04 -30.18 -9.42
CA ALA A 234 14.92 -30.06 -10.87
C ALA A 234 16.17 -30.53 -11.61
N LEU A 235 15.94 -31.16 -12.77
CA LEU A 235 16.97 -31.37 -13.79
C LEU A 235 17.31 -30.04 -14.47
N LEU A 236 18.58 -29.85 -14.82
CA LEU A 236 19.06 -28.67 -15.57
C LEU A 236 19.24 -29.03 -17.05
N LEU A 237 18.14 -29.03 -17.79
CA LEU A 237 18.15 -29.35 -19.20
C LEU A 237 18.85 -28.26 -20.01
N THR A 238 19.64 -28.65 -20.99
CA THR A 238 20.27 -27.73 -21.95
C THR A 238 19.52 -27.65 -23.28
N ASP A 239 18.54 -28.52 -23.46
CA ASP A 239 17.74 -28.63 -24.67
C ASP A 239 16.59 -27.59 -24.63
N HIS A 240 16.15 -27.12 -25.80
CA HIS A 240 14.99 -26.20 -25.93
C HIS A 240 15.11 -24.81 -25.25
N LEU A 241 16.32 -24.24 -25.20
CA LEU A 241 16.53 -22.90 -24.65
C LEU A 241 15.92 -21.78 -25.53
N PRO A 242 15.37 -20.70 -24.92
CA PRO A 242 14.88 -19.55 -25.68
C PRO A 242 16.00 -18.84 -26.44
N SER A 243 15.65 -18.09 -27.50
CA SER A 243 16.64 -17.34 -28.26
C SER A 243 17.37 -16.28 -27.41
N ASN A 244 18.69 -16.26 -27.54
CA ASN A 244 19.54 -15.28 -26.90
C ASN A 244 19.36 -13.87 -27.51
N THR A 245 19.64 -12.84 -26.73
CA THR A 245 19.71 -11.44 -27.20
C THR A 245 21.09 -10.88 -26.86
N GLN A 246 21.46 -9.72 -27.44
CA GLN A 246 22.75 -9.06 -27.14
C GLN A 246 23.05 -8.87 -25.65
N LYS A 247 22.03 -8.78 -24.78
CA LYS A 247 22.20 -8.52 -23.33
C LYS A 247 21.80 -9.68 -22.43
N LEU A 248 21.25 -10.77 -22.97
CA LEU A 248 20.67 -11.86 -22.18
C LEU A 248 20.89 -13.18 -22.92
N SER A 249 21.57 -14.12 -22.25
CA SER A 249 21.68 -15.52 -22.67
C SER A 249 21.00 -16.45 -21.67
N TRP A 250 20.51 -17.57 -22.17
CA TRP A 250 19.92 -18.66 -21.38
C TRP A 250 20.86 -19.86 -21.38
N THR A 251 20.98 -20.54 -20.24
CA THR A 251 21.93 -21.66 -20.11
C THR A 251 21.25 -22.98 -19.79
N HIS A 252 20.20 -22.97 -18.97
CA HIS A 252 19.48 -24.19 -18.56
C HIS A 252 17.98 -23.93 -18.44
N GLU A 253 17.17 -24.89 -18.85
CA GLU A 253 15.77 -25.05 -18.47
C GLU A 253 15.67 -25.96 -17.24
N HIS A 254 14.76 -25.65 -16.32
CA HIS A 254 14.57 -26.42 -15.09
C HIS A 254 13.30 -27.26 -15.22
N GLN A 255 13.44 -28.59 -15.16
CA GLN A 255 12.31 -29.51 -15.14
C GLN A 255 12.22 -30.20 -13.77
N PRO A 256 11.09 -30.10 -13.04
CA PRO A 256 10.94 -30.78 -11.74
C PRO A 256 11.02 -32.29 -11.92
N VAL A 257 11.73 -32.97 -11.02
CA VAL A 257 11.97 -34.43 -11.08
C VAL A 257 11.68 -35.14 -9.76
N SER A 258 11.77 -34.44 -8.63
CA SER A 258 11.41 -34.98 -7.32
C SER A 258 10.83 -33.91 -6.41
N PHE A 259 10.17 -34.37 -5.35
CA PHE A 259 9.88 -33.54 -4.19
C PHE A 259 10.10 -34.33 -2.90
N SER A 260 10.45 -33.60 -1.85
CA SER A 260 10.34 -34.08 -0.48
C SER A 260 9.26 -33.28 0.25
N MET A 261 8.58 -33.94 1.20
CA MET A 261 7.54 -33.34 2.02
C MET A 261 7.63 -33.83 3.46
N CYS A 262 7.47 -32.92 4.42
CA CYS A 262 7.42 -33.23 5.84
C CYS A 262 6.23 -32.51 6.49
N SER A 263 5.69 -33.03 7.58
CA SER A 263 4.60 -32.38 8.32
C SER A 263 4.77 -32.55 9.82
N ASN A 264 4.10 -31.70 10.60
CA ASN A 264 3.95 -31.88 12.04
C ASN A 264 2.59 -32.49 12.42
N VAL A 265 1.82 -32.97 11.44
CA VAL A 265 0.55 -33.67 11.66
C VAL A 265 0.82 -35.07 12.21
N PRO A 266 0.09 -35.52 13.25
CA PRO A 266 0.22 -36.89 13.76
C PRO A 266 0.11 -37.94 12.65
N ASN A 267 0.97 -38.96 12.70
CA ASN A 267 1.11 -40.03 11.70
C ASN A 267 1.74 -39.60 10.35
N HIS A 268 2.22 -38.36 10.23
CA HIS A 268 2.90 -37.85 9.02
C HIS A 268 4.18 -37.06 9.38
N LEU A 269 4.92 -37.54 10.39
CA LEU A 269 6.09 -36.85 10.95
C LEU A 269 7.38 -37.08 10.15
N GLU A 270 7.48 -38.20 9.45
CA GLU A 270 8.65 -38.56 8.66
C GLU A 270 8.64 -37.90 7.28
N PRO A 271 9.81 -37.52 6.73
CA PRO A 271 9.91 -36.99 5.39
C PRO A 271 9.55 -38.05 4.34
N VAL A 272 8.78 -37.62 3.34
CA VAL A 272 8.36 -38.45 2.21
C VAL A 272 9.00 -37.90 0.96
N PHE A 273 9.77 -38.75 0.28
CA PHE A 273 10.39 -38.45 -1.01
C PHE A 273 9.65 -39.18 -2.13
N GLU A 274 9.36 -38.45 -3.20
CA GLU A 274 8.79 -38.99 -4.44
C GLU A 274 9.59 -38.46 -5.62
N PHE A 275 9.79 -39.30 -6.64
CA PHE A 275 10.44 -38.92 -7.88
C PHE A 275 9.64 -39.47 -9.07
N ASP A 276 9.63 -38.72 -10.17
CA ASP A 276 8.95 -39.10 -11.40
C ASP A 276 9.51 -38.30 -12.57
N SER A 277 9.74 -38.95 -13.72
CA SER A 277 10.16 -38.24 -14.93
C SER A 277 9.00 -37.45 -15.56
N ASN A 278 7.75 -37.85 -15.29
CA ASN A 278 6.57 -37.16 -15.76
C ASN A 278 6.12 -36.09 -14.75
N VAL A 279 6.25 -34.82 -15.14
CA VAL A 279 5.90 -33.65 -14.31
C VAL A 279 4.46 -33.68 -13.83
N GLU A 280 3.52 -34.12 -14.67
CA GLU A 280 2.11 -34.18 -14.29
C GLU A 280 1.84 -35.26 -13.23
N SER A 281 2.41 -36.45 -13.39
CA SER A 281 2.38 -37.52 -12.39
C SER A 281 3.01 -37.07 -11.07
N LEU A 282 4.17 -36.40 -11.13
CA LEU A 282 4.87 -35.87 -9.95
C LEU A 282 3.99 -34.89 -9.16
N VAL A 283 3.39 -33.91 -9.86
CA VAL A 283 2.55 -32.88 -9.22
C VAL A 283 1.24 -33.48 -8.71
N ARG A 284 0.66 -34.47 -9.41
CA ARG A 284 -0.52 -35.22 -8.91
C ARG A 284 -0.20 -35.97 -7.62
N LYS A 285 0.94 -36.69 -7.54
CA LYS A 285 1.40 -37.36 -6.31
C LYS A 285 1.60 -36.36 -5.16
N PHE A 286 2.22 -35.22 -5.45
CA PHE A 286 2.40 -34.14 -4.47
C PHE A 286 1.07 -33.66 -3.88
N VAL A 287 0.10 -33.31 -4.73
CA VAL A 287 -1.21 -32.81 -4.31
C VAL A 287 -2.00 -33.90 -3.56
N GLN A 288 -1.99 -35.14 -4.04
CA GLN A 288 -2.64 -36.27 -3.36
C GLN A 288 -2.10 -36.48 -1.95
N ARG A 289 -0.77 -36.45 -1.79
CA ARG A 289 -0.13 -36.59 -0.48
C ARG A 289 -0.47 -35.43 0.45
N ALA A 290 -0.51 -34.20 -0.06
CA ALA A 290 -0.95 -33.03 0.71
C ALA A 290 -2.41 -33.18 1.21
N TYR A 291 -3.32 -33.71 0.38
CA TYR A 291 -4.70 -33.98 0.78
C TYR A 291 -4.84 -35.09 1.82
N GLN A 292 -4.01 -36.14 1.76
CA GLN A 292 -3.99 -37.18 2.80
C GLN A 292 -3.63 -36.59 4.17
N ILE A 293 -2.61 -35.73 4.22
CA ILE A 293 -2.18 -35.05 5.45
C ILE A 293 -3.27 -34.06 5.91
N GLN A 294 -3.84 -33.28 4.98
CA GLN A 294 -4.92 -32.34 5.26
C GLN A 294 -6.14 -33.04 5.87
N SER A 295 -6.54 -34.21 5.34
CA SER A 295 -7.67 -34.97 5.87
C SER A 295 -7.43 -35.42 7.31
N THR A 296 -6.21 -35.87 7.63
CA THR A 296 -5.84 -36.19 9.01
C THR A 296 -5.90 -34.95 9.90
N ALA A 297 -5.29 -33.83 9.51
CA ALA A 297 -5.33 -32.58 10.27
C ALA A 297 -6.76 -32.07 10.50
N GLN A 298 -7.60 -32.13 9.46
CA GLN A 298 -9.00 -31.73 9.51
C GLN A 298 -9.78 -32.54 10.55
N LYS A 299 -9.57 -33.86 10.64
CA LYS A 299 -10.23 -34.71 11.66
C LYS A 299 -9.89 -34.25 13.08
N TYR A 300 -8.61 -34.01 13.36
CA TYR A 300 -8.17 -33.48 14.65
C TYR A 300 -8.78 -32.10 14.94
N MET A 301 -8.74 -31.20 13.96
CA MET A 301 -9.28 -29.84 14.13
C MET A 301 -10.79 -29.82 14.32
N LYS A 302 -11.55 -30.63 13.57
CA LYS A 302 -13.01 -30.77 13.76
C LYS A 302 -13.36 -31.31 15.14
N SER A 303 -12.60 -32.28 15.65
CA SER A 303 -12.78 -32.79 17.01
C SER A 303 -12.58 -31.69 18.06
N ARG A 304 -11.49 -30.91 17.93
CA ARG A 304 -11.17 -29.78 18.82
C ARG A 304 -12.22 -28.67 18.80
N PHE A 305 -12.84 -28.40 17.65
CA PHE A 305 -13.84 -27.34 17.48
C PHE A 305 -15.31 -27.80 17.62
N SER A 306 -15.56 -29.08 17.93
CA SER A 306 -16.90 -29.67 17.99
C SER A 306 -17.88 -28.90 18.89
N ALA A 307 -17.43 -28.48 20.08
CA ALA A 307 -18.23 -27.68 21.01
C ALA A 307 -18.60 -26.30 20.44
N VAL A 308 -17.66 -25.65 19.72
CA VAL A 308 -17.87 -24.34 19.09
C VAL A 308 -18.88 -24.45 17.94
N PHE A 309 -18.75 -25.48 17.09
CA PHE A 309 -19.74 -25.74 16.03
C PHE A 309 -21.12 -26.02 16.60
N LYS A 310 -21.23 -26.81 17.67
CA LYS A 310 -22.52 -27.10 18.32
C LYS A 310 -23.20 -25.81 18.81
N LYS A 311 -22.44 -24.92 19.49
CA LYS A 311 -22.95 -23.62 19.95
C LYS A 311 -23.40 -22.74 18.78
N LEU A 312 -22.60 -22.67 17.71
CA LEU A 312 -22.92 -21.85 16.54
C LEU A 312 -24.18 -22.34 15.82
N SER A 313 -24.37 -23.66 15.71
CA SER A 313 -25.57 -24.24 15.12
C SER A 313 -26.82 -23.99 15.97
N ILE A 314 -26.70 -24.03 17.30
CA ILE A 314 -27.82 -23.68 18.20
C ILE A 314 -28.21 -22.21 17.98
N GLU A 315 -27.24 -21.31 17.93
CA GLU A 315 -27.51 -19.88 17.74
C GLU A 315 -28.10 -19.58 16.36
N ALA A 316 -27.64 -20.28 15.32
CA ALA A 316 -28.22 -20.19 13.98
C ALA A 316 -29.68 -20.64 13.95
N LYS A 317 -30.04 -21.72 14.68
CA LYS A 317 -31.40 -22.24 14.77
C LYS A 317 -32.35 -21.29 15.48
N LYS A 318 -31.98 -20.78 16.66
CA LYS A 318 -32.79 -19.80 17.40
C LYS A 318 -33.20 -18.61 16.54
N LEU A 319 -32.26 -18.10 15.75
CA LEU A 319 -32.49 -16.94 14.88
C LEU A 319 -33.26 -17.27 13.61
N GLN A 320 -33.25 -18.53 13.18
CA GLN A 320 -34.08 -18.99 12.07
C GLN A 320 -35.53 -19.19 12.53
N GLU A 321 -35.75 -19.78 13.70
CA GLU A 321 -37.07 -19.92 14.33
C GLU A 321 -37.72 -18.55 14.56
N LEU A 322 -36.95 -17.56 15.07
CA LEU A 322 -37.42 -16.17 15.22
C LEU A 322 -37.78 -15.48 13.88
N ALA A 323 -37.23 -15.93 12.76
CA ALA A 323 -37.51 -15.36 11.45
C ALA A 323 -38.78 -15.98 10.84
N GLU A 324 -39.03 -17.26 11.11
CA GLU A 324 -40.19 -18.00 10.63
C GLU A 324 -41.46 -17.58 11.41
N GLU A 325 -41.38 -17.31 12.72
CA GLU A 325 -42.49 -16.78 13.53
C GLU A 325 -42.99 -15.39 13.07
N THR A 326 -42.19 -14.62 12.31
CA THR A 326 -42.59 -13.31 11.78
C THR A 326 -43.26 -13.34 10.41
N ASP A 327 -43.25 -14.47 9.70
CA ASP A 327 -43.85 -14.61 8.35
C ASP A 327 -45.28 -15.22 8.38
N GLU A 328 -45.79 -15.69 9.53
CA GLU A 328 -47.13 -16.32 9.64
C GLU A 328 -48.32 -15.34 9.78
N ASP A 329 -48.08 -14.03 9.95
CA ASP A 329 -49.14 -13.04 10.27
C ASP A 329 -49.62 -12.15 9.09
N GLU A 330 -49.16 -12.35 7.85
CA GLU A 330 -49.65 -11.56 6.70
C GLU A 330 -49.91 -12.43 5.45
N ASN A 331 -51.06 -13.11 5.45
CA ASN A 331 -51.76 -13.49 4.22
C ASN A 331 -52.90 -12.51 3.99
N ASP A 332 -52.68 -11.47 3.19
CA ASP A 332 -53.75 -10.85 2.39
C ASP A 332 -53.12 -10.20 1.14
N ASP A 333 -53.69 -10.57 -0.01
CA ASP A 333 -53.34 -10.12 -1.35
C ASP A 333 -53.73 -8.64 -1.57
N ASP A 334 -52.82 -7.81 -2.08
CA ASP A 334 -53.12 -6.84 -3.14
C ASP A 334 -51.84 -6.15 -3.68
N ASP A 335 -51.67 -6.24 -5.00
CA ASP A 335 -50.73 -5.47 -5.82
C ASP A 335 -51.19 -4.01 -5.93
N ASP A 336 -50.40 -3.04 -5.44
CA ASP A 336 -49.95 -1.81 -6.14
C ASP A 336 -49.45 -0.71 -5.15
N PHE A 337 -48.27 -0.13 -5.46
CA PHE A 337 -47.64 1.10 -4.93
C PHE A 337 -46.99 1.13 -3.52
N ASP A 338 -45.76 1.69 -3.53
CA ASP A 338 -44.89 2.17 -2.43
C ASP A 338 -44.09 1.16 -1.56
N ASP A 339 -43.04 0.59 -2.16
CA ASP A 339 -41.93 -0.17 -1.54
C ASP A 339 -40.98 0.70 -0.67
N ASP A 340 -41.41 1.18 0.50
CA ASP A 340 -40.45 1.67 1.52
C ASP A 340 -40.84 1.33 2.98
N GLU A 341 -42.03 0.78 3.26
CA GLU A 341 -42.40 0.40 4.65
C GLU A 341 -42.58 -1.11 4.89
N ASN A 342 -42.97 -1.93 3.90
CA ASN A 342 -43.05 -3.40 4.06
C ASN A 342 -41.72 -4.15 3.85
N ASP A 343 -40.68 -3.49 3.30
CA ASP A 343 -39.35 -4.10 3.13
C ASP A 343 -38.55 -4.10 4.45
N MET A 344 -38.94 -3.33 5.47
CA MET A 344 -38.14 -3.16 6.69
C MET A 344 -38.22 -4.36 7.66
N HIS A 345 -39.37 -5.04 7.78
CA HIS A 345 -39.50 -6.22 8.65
C HIS A 345 -38.86 -7.48 8.02
N ARG A 346 -39.04 -7.72 6.70
CA ARG A 346 -38.36 -8.81 5.96
C ARG A 346 -36.85 -8.57 5.77
N ALA A 347 -36.40 -7.32 5.63
CA ALA A 347 -34.97 -7.01 5.46
C ALA A 347 -34.16 -7.02 6.77
N VAL A 348 -34.79 -7.16 7.94
CA VAL A 348 -34.11 -7.07 9.25
C VAL A 348 -33.63 -8.42 9.79
N ASN A 349 -34.36 -9.52 9.56
CA ASN A 349 -33.95 -10.88 9.97
C ASN A 349 -32.96 -11.53 8.97
N THR A 350 -33.08 -11.21 7.68
CA THR A 350 -32.23 -11.75 6.61
C THR A 350 -30.71 -11.44 6.73
N PRO A 351 -30.26 -10.24 7.16
CA PRO A 351 -28.84 -9.89 7.27
C PRO A 351 -28.10 -10.62 8.41
N LEU A 352 -28.77 -10.89 9.54
CA LEU A 352 -28.15 -11.56 10.68
C LEU A 352 -27.97 -13.06 10.42
N VAL A 353 -28.97 -13.72 9.84
CA VAL A 353 -28.84 -15.12 9.37
C VAL A 353 -27.71 -15.25 8.34
N LYS A 354 -27.63 -14.31 7.38
CA LYS A 354 -26.49 -14.24 6.44
C LYS A 354 -25.16 -13.99 7.15
N HIS A 355 -25.14 -13.23 8.24
CA HIS A 355 -23.94 -12.97 9.03
C HIS A 355 -23.43 -14.23 9.75
N ILE A 356 -24.32 -15.01 10.35
CA ILE A 356 -23.96 -16.26 11.04
C ILE A 356 -23.52 -17.33 10.04
N LYS A 357 -24.25 -17.50 8.92
CA LYS A 357 -23.82 -18.40 7.83
C LYS A 357 -22.42 -18.03 7.32
N ARG A 358 -22.10 -16.74 7.22
CA ARG A 358 -20.76 -16.25 6.88
C ARG A 358 -19.71 -16.61 7.96
N ILE A 359 -20.03 -16.44 9.24
CA ILE A 359 -19.13 -16.82 10.35
C ILE A 359 -18.88 -18.33 10.34
N GLN A 360 -19.93 -19.13 10.17
CA GLN A 360 -19.85 -20.58 10.06
C GLN A 360 -18.93 -21.01 8.90
N GLY A 361 -19.17 -20.51 7.68
CA GLY A 361 -18.31 -20.82 6.54
C GLY A 361 -16.86 -20.38 6.72
N ARG A 362 -16.62 -19.25 7.43
CA ARG A 362 -15.25 -18.85 7.80
C ARG A 362 -14.60 -19.82 8.80
N LEU A 363 -15.37 -20.36 9.75
CA LEU A 363 -14.87 -21.28 10.77
C LEU A 363 -14.56 -22.63 10.15
N GLU A 364 -15.44 -23.11 9.27
CA GLU A 364 -15.21 -24.31 8.47
C GLU A 364 -13.95 -24.17 7.63
N ASN A 365 -13.77 -23.05 6.91
CA ASN A 365 -12.54 -22.81 6.16
C ASN A 365 -11.31 -22.73 7.06
N TYR A 366 -11.40 -22.10 8.24
CA TYR A 366 -10.31 -22.07 9.21
C TYR A 366 -9.93 -23.48 9.70
N VAL A 367 -10.91 -24.35 9.96
CA VAL A 367 -10.69 -25.73 10.42
C VAL A 367 -10.17 -26.64 9.29
N ASN A 368 -10.66 -26.45 8.07
CA ASN A 368 -10.36 -27.30 6.92
C ASN A 368 -9.01 -26.97 6.27
N GLU A 369 -8.66 -25.69 6.14
CA GLU A 369 -7.51 -25.27 5.36
C GLU A 369 -6.18 -25.61 6.09
N ILE A 370 -5.25 -26.33 5.48
CA ILE A 370 -3.89 -26.54 6.03
C ILE A 370 -2.85 -25.66 5.33
N PRO A 371 -1.98 -24.94 6.05
CA PRO A 371 -0.84 -24.25 5.47
C PRO A 371 0.19 -25.21 4.88
N ILE A 372 0.66 -24.92 3.67
CA ILE A 372 1.76 -25.61 2.98
C ILE A 372 2.88 -24.60 2.72
N LEU A 373 4.09 -24.89 3.17
CA LEU A 373 5.18 -23.95 3.29
C LEU A 373 6.38 -24.41 2.47
N GLY A 374 6.87 -23.54 1.59
CA GLY A 374 8.15 -23.70 0.92
C GLY A 374 9.11 -22.55 1.26
N TYR A 375 10.40 -22.71 0.95
CA TYR A 375 11.40 -21.66 1.14
C TYR A 375 11.74 -20.99 -0.19
N ASN A 376 11.36 -19.71 -0.37
CA ASN A 376 11.50 -18.99 -1.65
C ASN A 376 10.71 -19.66 -2.82
N SER A 377 9.73 -20.51 -2.46
CA SER A 377 8.90 -21.27 -3.39
C SER A 377 8.02 -20.40 -4.27
N GLY A 378 7.59 -19.23 -3.79
CA GLY A 378 6.80 -18.29 -4.58
C GLY A 378 7.55 -17.82 -5.84
N LYS A 379 8.89 -17.81 -5.81
CA LYS A 379 9.73 -17.43 -6.96
C LYS A 379 10.23 -18.64 -7.75
N TYR A 380 10.48 -19.77 -7.08
CA TYR A 380 11.08 -20.96 -7.68
C TYR A 380 10.06 -22.11 -7.77
N ASP A 381 9.86 -22.91 -6.71
CA ASP A 381 9.08 -24.16 -6.76
C ASP A 381 7.67 -24.00 -7.32
N LEU A 382 6.91 -23.01 -6.83
CA LEU A 382 5.56 -22.76 -7.35
C LEU A 382 5.59 -22.33 -8.81
N ASN A 383 6.63 -21.63 -9.26
CA ASN A 383 6.78 -21.31 -10.68
C ASN A 383 7.20 -22.52 -11.53
N LEU A 384 7.89 -23.49 -10.92
CA LEU A 384 8.32 -24.74 -11.55
C LEU A 384 7.13 -25.67 -11.80
N ILE A 385 6.15 -25.71 -10.89
CA ILE A 385 5.02 -26.66 -10.96
C ILE A 385 3.66 -26.04 -11.32
N LYS A 386 3.53 -24.69 -11.41
CA LYS A 386 2.23 -24.02 -11.59
C LYS A 386 1.40 -24.49 -12.78
N SER A 387 2.05 -24.92 -13.86
CA SER A 387 1.38 -25.39 -15.08
C SER A 387 0.42 -26.53 -14.78
N LYS A 388 0.89 -27.51 -13.99
CA LYS A 388 0.13 -28.69 -13.57
C LYS A 388 -0.56 -28.52 -12.21
N LEU A 389 -0.01 -27.68 -11.33
CA LEU A 389 -0.54 -27.48 -9.97
C LEU A 389 -1.96 -26.91 -9.99
N ALA A 390 -2.24 -25.94 -10.86
CA ALA A 390 -3.56 -25.30 -10.90
C ALA A 390 -4.68 -26.29 -11.27
N ASP A 391 -4.43 -27.18 -12.24
CA ASP A 391 -5.35 -28.25 -12.63
C ASP A 391 -5.51 -29.29 -11.51
N CYS A 392 -4.40 -29.74 -10.90
CA CYS A 392 -4.44 -30.70 -9.80
C CYS A 392 -5.18 -30.18 -8.55
N LEU A 393 -5.23 -28.87 -8.36
CA LEU A 393 -5.98 -28.19 -7.29
C LEU A 393 -7.42 -27.83 -7.68
N GLU A 394 -7.83 -28.10 -8.92
CA GLU A 394 -9.12 -27.75 -9.51
C GLU A 394 -9.50 -26.26 -9.35
N LEU A 395 -8.53 -25.36 -9.57
CA LEU A 395 -8.72 -23.93 -9.32
C LEU A 395 -9.71 -23.25 -10.29
N ASP A 396 -10.11 -23.89 -11.37
CA ASP A 396 -11.15 -23.40 -12.27
C ASP A 396 -12.58 -23.74 -11.79
N LYS A 397 -12.71 -24.73 -10.90
CA LYS A 397 -13.98 -25.22 -10.34
C LYS A 397 -14.22 -24.70 -8.92
N SER A 398 -13.17 -24.45 -8.13
CA SER A 398 -13.35 -24.03 -6.73
C SER A 398 -13.91 -22.62 -6.58
N GLU A 399 -14.96 -22.48 -5.77
CA GLU A 399 -15.54 -21.18 -5.40
C GLU A 399 -14.77 -20.50 -4.24
N ARG A 400 -13.89 -21.25 -3.56
CA ARG A 400 -13.16 -20.81 -2.35
C ARG A 400 -11.75 -20.29 -2.65
N ASN A 401 -11.41 -20.09 -3.92
CA ASN A 401 -10.05 -19.73 -4.31
C ASN A 401 -9.60 -18.37 -3.79
N PHE A 402 -8.40 -18.35 -3.22
CA PHE A 402 -7.71 -17.13 -2.83
C PHE A 402 -6.26 -17.17 -3.33
N VAL A 403 -6.02 -16.48 -4.45
CA VAL A 403 -4.68 -16.37 -5.05
C VAL A 403 -4.19 -14.93 -4.99
N VAL A 404 -2.97 -14.74 -4.50
CA VAL A 404 -2.29 -13.45 -4.43
C VAL A 404 -0.95 -13.59 -5.14
N LYS A 405 -0.74 -12.75 -6.15
CA LYS A 405 0.47 -12.73 -6.96
C LYS A 405 1.12 -11.34 -6.95
N LYS A 406 2.44 -11.32 -6.94
CA LYS A 406 3.27 -10.11 -7.06
C LYS A 406 4.21 -10.28 -8.25
N CYS A 407 3.82 -9.72 -9.39
CA CYS A 407 4.50 -9.99 -10.67
C CYS A 407 4.46 -11.49 -10.97
N ASN A 408 5.62 -12.18 -11.09
CA ASN A 408 5.67 -13.63 -11.30
C ASN A 408 5.77 -14.42 -9.99
N GLN A 409 5.78 -13.76 -8.82
CA GLN A 409 5.88 -14.43 -7.52
C GLN A 409 4.48 -14.74 -6.98
N TYR A 410 4.19 -16.01 -6.69
CA TYR A 410 2.99 -16.39 -5.95
C TYR A 410 3.22 -16.14 -4.45
N MET A 411 2.44 -15.23 -3.88
CA MET A 411 2.49 -14.91 -2.45
C MET A 411 1.58 -15.86 -1.64
N CYS A 412 0.48 -16.29 -2.25
CA CYS A 412 -0.48 -17.22 -1.68
C CYS A 412 -1.26 -17.90 -2.81
N ILE A 413 -1.46 -19.21 -2.72
CA ILE A 413 -2.45 -19.96 -3.51
C ILE A 413 -3.27 -20.76 -2.50
N SER A 414 -4.57 -20.54 -2.44
CA SER A 414 -5.48 -21.34 -1.61
C SER A 414 -6.71 -21.73 -2.41
N ASN A 415 -7.17 -22.98 -2.20
CA ASN A 415 -8.46 -23.47 -2.70
C ASN A 415 -9.47 -23.73 -1.56
N GLY A 416 -9.16 -23.30 -0.33
CA GLY A 416 -9.98 -23.48 0.87
C GLY A 416 -9.63 -24.72 1.71
N ASP A 417 -8.87 -25.67 1.16
CA ASP A 417 -8.41 -26.86 1.89
C ASP A 417 -6.87 -26.90 1.98
N LEU A 418 -6.16 -26.49 0.92
CA LEU A 418 -4.70 -26.35 0.92
C LEU A 418 -4.33 -24.88 0.71
N LYS A 419 -3.42 -24.33 1.53
CA LYS A 419 -2.94 -22.95 1.43
C LYS A 419 -1.43 -22.87 1.31
N PHE A 420 -0.96 -22.69 0.09
CA PHE A 420 0.46 -22.51 -0.24
C PHE A 420 0.93 -21.12 0.16
N LEU A 421 1.99 -21.08 0.97
CA LEU A 421 2.69 -19.89 1.43
C LEU A 421 4.19 -20.08 1.28
N ASP A 422 4.91 -18.96 1.25
CA ASP A 422 6.37 -18.94 1.15
C ASP A 422 6.94 -18.27 2.39
N ILE A 423 7.77 -19.01 3.13
CA ILE A 423 8.32 -18.56 4.41
C ILE A 423 9.23 -17.33 4.25
N SER A 424 9.81 -17.14 3.06
CA SER A 424 10.63 -15.97 2.75
C SER A 424 9.86 -14.65 2.84
N ASN A 425 8.52 -14.69 2.80
CA ASN A 425 7.65 -13.53 3.01
C ASN A 425 7.41 -13.19 4.49
N PHE A 426 7.86 -14.05 5.41
CA PHE A 426 7.74 -13.92 6.86
C PHE A 426 9.08 -13.63 7.56
N VAL A 427 10.19 -13.63 6.83
CA VAL A 427 11.55 -13.34 7.34
C VAL A 427 12.17 -12.14 6.64
N ALA A 428 13.30 -11.65 7.16
CA ALA A 428 14.05 -10.54 6.59
C ALA A 428 14.49 -10.82 5.13
N PRO A 429 14.39 -9.84 4.21
CA PRO A 429 14.89 -10.01 2.85
C PRO A 429 16.38 -10.38 2.84
N GLY A 430 16.74 -11.42 2.08
CA GLY A 430 18.15 -11.86 1.96
C GLY A 430 18.61 -12.81 3.07
N PHE A 431 17.73 -13.21 3.99
CA PHE A 431 17.97 -14.43 4.78
C PHE A 431 18.05 -15.63 3.84
N SER A 432 19.08 -16.45 4.01
CA SER A 432 19.19 -17.74 3.32
C SER A 432 18.49 -18.82 4.12
N TYR A 433 18.18 -19.94 3.47
CA TYR A 433 17.64 -21.13 4.13
C TYR A 433 18.52 -21.56 5.32
N ASP A 434 19.84 -21.63 5.10
CA ASP A 434 20.83 -21.94 6.14
C ASP A 434 20.72 -21.04 7.38
N LYS A 435 20.67 -19.72 7.16
CA LYS A 435 20.54 -18.75 8.25
C LYS A 435 19.22 -18.94 8.98
N PHE A 436 18.13 -19.20 8.25
CA PHE A 436 16.82 -19.44 8.86
C PHE A 436 16.84 -20.67 9.78
N ILE A 437 17.36 -21.81 9.34
CA ILE A 437 17.39 -23.03 10.17
C ILE A 437 18.27 -22.86 11.40
N LYS A 438 19.53 -22.44 11.22
CA LYS A 438 20.51 -22.29 12.31
C LYS A 438 20.01 -21.34 13.39
N SER A 439 19.28 -20.32 12.99
CA SER A 439 18.79 -19.31 13.90
C SER A 439 17.72 -19.81 14.88
N TYR A 440 17.06 -20.94 14.58
CA TYR A 440 16.16 -21.64 15.50
C TYR A 440 16.87 -22.75 16.28
N GLU A 441 18.20 -22.74 16.37
CA GLU A 441 19.01 -23.76 17.08
C GLU A 441 18.65 -25.17 16.60
N ILE A 442 18.69 -25.36 15.29
CA ILE A 442 18.51 -26.65 14.64
C ILE A 442 19.79 -26.91 13.86
N ASP A 443 20.40 -28.06 14.12
CA ASP A 443 21.58 -28.49 13.40
C ASP A 443 21.19 -28.78 11.95
N LEU A 444 21.82 -28.07 11.03
CA LEU A 444 21.64 -28.26 9.60
C LEU A 444 22.86 -29.00 9.04
N HIS A 445 22.65 -30.25 8.66
CA HIS A 445 23.63 -31.02 7.90
C HIS A 445 23.36 -30.79 6.42
N LYS A 446 24.03 -29.79 5.83
CA LYS A 446 23.97 -29.60 4.38
C LYS A 446 24.85 -30.62 3.68
N SER A 447 24.33 -31.17 2.59
CA SER A 447 25.12 -31.94 1.63
C SER A 447 25.34 -31.12 0.36
N TYR A 448 26.06 -31.70 -0.61
CA TYR A 448 26.38 -31.08 -1.88
C TYR A 448 25.74 -31.87 -3.01
N PHE A 449 25.11 -31.19 -3.97
CA PHE A 449 24.49 -31.84 -5.13
C PHE A 449 25.08 -31.31 -6.45
N PRO A 450 25.45 -32.20 -7.40
CA PRO A 450 26.08 -31.81 -8.67
C PRO A 450 25.02 -31.41 -9.71
N TYR A 451 24.41 -30.23 -9.53
CA TYR A 451 23.29 -29.76 -10.37
C TYR A 451 23.61 -29.73 -11.87
N GLU A 452 24.80 -29.28 -12.27
CA GLU A 452 25.19 -29.17 -13.69
C GLU A 452 25.60 -30.51 -14.33
N PHE A 453 25.70 -31.59 -13.52
CA PHE A 453 25.82 -32.96 -14.02
C PHE A 453 24.45 -33.58 -14.32
N CYS A 454 23.43 -33.24 -13.54
CA CYS A 454 22.06 -33.75 -13.64
C CYS A 454 21.26 -33.04 -14.76
N THR A 455 21.72 -33.19 -15.99
CA THR A 455 21.15 -32.54 -17.20
C THR A 455 20.12 -33.38 -17.94
N ALA A 456 19.96 -34.66 -17.57
CA ALA A 456 19.00 -35.58 -18.16
C ALA A 456 18.59 -36.64 -17.13
N TYR A 457 17.49 -37.35 -17.39
CA TYR A 457 16.95 -38.34 -16.45
C TYR A 457 17.89 -39.53 -16.23
N GLU A 458 18.59 -39.97 -17.28
CA GLU A 458 19.53 -41.10 -17.26
C GLU A 458 20.70 -40.83 -16.30
N LYS A 459 21.06 -39.57 -16.09
CA LYS A 459 22.11 -39.17 -15.13
C LYS A 459 21.74 -39.47 -13.69
N LEU A 460 20.45 -39.52 -13.36
CA LEU A 460 19.98 -39.91 -12.04
C LEU A 460 20.08 -41.43 -11.81
N GLN A 461 20.15 -42.23 -12.88
CA GLN A 461 20.34 -43.68 -12.79
C GLN A 461 21.81 -44.10 -12.68
N HIS A 462 22.74 -43.14 -12.75
CA HIS A 462 24.18 -43.40 -12.63
C HIS A 462 24.50 -44.11 -11.31
N SER A 463 25.20 -45.24 -11.39
CA SER A 463 25.43 -46.16 -10.27
C SER A 463 26.55 -45.75 -9.31
N GLU A 464 27.29 -44.70 -9.66
CA GLU A 464 28.42 -44.17 -8.89
C GLU A 464 28.24 -42.68 -8.63
N LEU A 465 28.84 -42.20 -7.54
CA LEU A 465 28.94 -40.76 -7.27
C LEU A 465 29.76 -40.08 -8.39
N PRO A 466 29.27 -38.98 -8.98
CA PRO A 466 29.98 -38.26 -10.04
C PRO A 466 31.37 -37.79 -9.59
N PRO A 467 32.33 -37.63 -10.53
CA PRO A 467 33.67 -37.17 -10.21
C PRO A 467 33.66 -35.75 -9.62
N TYR A 468 34.73 -35.39 -8.91
CA TYR A 468 34.88 -34.12 -8.21
C TYR A 468 34.54 -32.88 -9.06
N GLU A 469 34.95 -32.87 -10.32
CA GLU A 469 34.77 -31.77 -11.26
C GLU A 469 33.30 -31.52 -11.61
N ALA A 470 32.45 -32.56 -11.47
CA ALA A 470 31.01 -32.49 -11.74
C ALA A 470 30.25 -31.62 -10.72
N PHE A 471 30.88 -31.26 -9.60
CA PHE A 471 30.34 -30.36 -8.58
C PHE A 471 30.63 -28.88 -8.87
N TYR A 472 31.16 -28.54 -10.04
CA TYR A 472 31.27 -27.16 -10.48
C TYR A 472 29.90 -26.51 -10.67
N SER A 473 29.74 -25.26 -10.20
CA SER A 473 28.55 -24.45 -10.44
C SER A 473 28.92 -23.17 -11.15
N SER A 474 28.44 -22.99 -12.39
CA SER A 474 28.51 -21.72 -13.12
C SER A 474 27.74 -20.60 -12.42
N LEU A 475 26.67 -20.90 -11.68
CA LEU A 475 25.92 -19.90 -10.92
C LEU A 475 26.75 -19.29 -9.78
N LYS A 476 27.51 -20.13 -9.05
CA LYS A 476 28.41 -19.70 -7.97
C LYS A 476 29.81 -19.35 -8.47
N ASN A 477 30.16 -19.78 -9.68
CA ASN A 477 31.47 -19.63 -10.31
C ASN A 477 32.61 -20.29 -9.51
N CYS A 478 32.34 -21.44 -8.89
CA CYS A 478 33.30 -22.27 -8.15
C CYS A 478 32.81 -23.72 -8.05
N ASN A 479 33.70 -24.64 -7.68
CA ASN A 479 33.28 -25.97 -7.22
C ASN A 479 32.55 -25.82 -5.87
N VAL A 480 31.34 -26.37 -5.75
CA VAL A 480 30.53 -26.20 -4.53
C VAL A 480 31.16 -26.88 -3.32
N LEU A 481 31.97 -27.91 -3.53
CA LEU A 481 32.73 -28.61 -2.48
C LEU A 481 33.86 -27.74 -1.91
N GLU A 482 34.34 -26.75 -2.67
CA GLU A 482 35.43 -25.86 -2.27
C GLU A 482 34.94 -24.50 -1.75
N GLU A 483 33.64 -24.20 -1.79
CA GLU A 483 33.13 -22.85 -1.57
C GLU A 483 33.54 -22.30 -0.19
N GLU A 484 33.38 -23.10 0.87
CA GLU A 484 33.75 -22.70 2.22
C GLU A 484 35.26 -22.60 2.39
N PHE A 485 36.03 -23.60 1.96
CA PHE A 485 37.48 -23.58 2.08
C PHE A 485 38.12 -22.46 1.27
N SER A 486 37.70 -22.26 0.02
CA SER A 486 38.17 -21.16 -0.83
C SER A 486 37.91 -19.81 -0.18
N ARG A 487 36.74 -19.65 0.46
CA ARG A 487 36.40 -18.43 1.20
C ARG A 487 37.26 -18.27 2.45
N TYR A 488 37.51 -19.34 3.19
CA TYR A 488 38.39 -19.35 4.36
C TYR A 488 39.84 -19.03 3.99
N GLN A 489 40.38 -19.71 2.98
CA GLN A 489 41.72 -19.48 2.45
C GLN A 489 41.86 -18.04 1.95
N GLN A 490 40.84 -17.55 1.25
CA GLN A 490 40.78 -16.16 0.85
C GLN A 490 40.81 -15.22 2.07
N LEU A 491 40.08 -15.50 3.15
CA LEU A 491 40.09 -14.70 4.39
C LEU A 491 41.46 -14.74 5.11
N VAL A 492 42.02 -15.93 5.29
CA VAL A 492 43.20 -16.12 6.14
C VAL A 492 44.49 -15.84 5.36
N GLU A 493 44.63 -16.38 4.16
CA GLU A 493 45.87 -16.30 3.40
C GLU A 493 45.97 -15.02 2.56
N VAL A 494 44.86 -14.59 1.95
CA VAL A 494 44.83 -13.42 1.07
C VAL A 494 44.43 -12.15 1.82
N GLU A 495 43.35 -12.19 2.60
CA GLU A 495 42.86 -11.04 3.38
C GLU A 495 43.61 -10.88 4.72
N LYS A 496 44.50 -11.83 5.08
CA LYS A 496 45.27 -11.83 6.33
C LYS A 496 44.40 -11.64 7.58
N VAL A 497 43.15 -12.10 7.53
CA VAL A 497 42.22 -12.08 8.66
C VAL A 497 42.66 -13.14 9.67
N PRO A 498 42.77 -12.81 10.97
CA PRO A 498 43.08 -13.80 11.99
C PRO A 498 42.10 -14.96 11.95
N VAL A 499 42.59 -16.20 12.11
CA VAL A 499 41.79 -17.43 11.98
C VAL A 499 40.52 -17.37 12.83
N SER A 500 40.61 -16.95 14.09
CA SER A 500 39.45 -16.82 14.99
C SER A 500 38.37 -15.86 14.46
N VAL A 501 38.78 -14.77 13.79
CA VAL A 501 37.87 -13.80 13.19
C VAL A 501 37.32 -14.31 11.86
N ALA A 502 38.12 -15.01 11.06
CA ALA A 502 37.69 -15.62 9.81
C ALA A 502 36.61 -16.68 10.07
N LEU A 503 36.84 -17.57 11.04
CA LEU A 503 35.87 -18.58 11.48
C LEU A 503 34.57 -17.94 11.97
N LYS A 504 34.65 -16.92 12.83
CA LYS A 504 33.46 -16.17 13.27
C LYS A 504 32.72 -15.48 12.13
N THR A 505 33.45 -14.92 11.15
CA THR A 505 32.87 -14.24 9.98
C THR A 505 32.13 -15.20 9.07
N MET A 506 32.65 -16.42 8.92
CA MET A 506 32.03 -17.50 8.16
C MET A 506 30.98 -18.28 8.96
N ASN A 507 30.85 -18.00 10.26
CA ASN A 507 30.01 -18.74 11.19
C ASN A 507 30.39 -20.23 11.28
N LEU A 508 31.69 -20.51 11.32
CA LEU A 508 32.29 -21.83 11.48
C LEU A 508 32.95 -21.95 12.86
N LYS A 509 32.88 -23.14 13.46
CA LYS A 509 33.55 -23.44 14.73
C LYS A 509 35.03 -23.82 14.54
N GLU A 510 35.34 -24.41 13.40
CA GLU A 510 36.65 -24.95 13.06
C GLU A 510 36.97 -24.68 11.57
N THR A 511 38.22 -24.90 11.19
CA THR A 511 38.69 -24.75 9.81
C THR A 511 37.84 -25.63 8.88
N PRO A 512 37.25 -25.08 7.81
CA PRO A 512 36.44 -25.87 6.89
C PRO A 512 37.32 -26.90 6.17
N ALA A 513 36.72 -28.05 5.85
CA ALA A 513 37.36 -29.08 5.04
C ALA A 513 37.62 -28.58 3.62
N THR A 514 38.73 -29.01 3.03
CA THR A 514 39.05 -28.80 1.61
C THR A 514 38.02 -29.49 0.71
N GLY A 515 37.92 -29.07 -0.54
CA GLY A 515 36.98 -29.73 -1.47
C GLY A 515 37.24 -31.22 -1.64
N GLN A 516 38.51 -31.65 -1.64
CA GLN A 516 38.87 -33.07 -1.74
C GLN A 516 38.49 -33.86 -0.49
N GLU A 517 38.57 -33.26 0.70
CA GLU A 517 38.09 -33.87 1.94
C GLU A 517 36.56 -33.98 1.96
N ASN A 518 35.85 -32.93 1.53
CA ASN A 518 34.40 -32.97 1.36
C ASN A 518 33.97 -34.06 0.37
N TYR A 519 34.70 -34.22 -0.74
CA TYR A 519 34.44 -35.27 -1.72
C TYR A 519 34.67 -36.68 -1.16
N ARG A 520 35.76 -36.88 -0.39
CA ARG A 520 36.03 -38.15 0.30
C ARG A 520 34.92 -38.49 1.29
N HIS A 521 34.44 -37.51 2.04
CA HIS A 521 33.32 -37.69 2.96
C HIS A 521 32.02 -38.07 2.22
N LEU A 522 31.74 -37.49 1.05
CA LEU A 522 30.60 -37.90 0.23
C LEU A 522 30.72 -39.34 -0.28
N LEU A 523 31.92 -39.82 -0.60
CA LEU A 523 32.16 -41.21 -0.98
C LEU A 523 31.93 -42.18 0.19
N GLU A 524 32.34 -41.80 1.40
CA GLU A 524 32.06 -42.57 2.63
C GLU A 524 30.56 -42.60 2.89
N LEU A 525 29.90 -41.44 2.88
CA LEU A 525 28.46 -41.31 3.06
C LEU A 525 27.66 -42.13 2.04
N TRP A 526 28.07 -42.13 0.76
CA TRP A 526 27.46 -42.93 -0.29
C TRP A 526 27.49 -44.43 0.04
N ARG A 527 28.62 -44.92 0.57
CA ARG A 527 28.79 -46.32 0.98
C ARG A 527 28.00 -46.63 2.25
N ASP A 528 28.09 -45.77 3.26
CA ASP A 528 27.46 -45.98 4.58
C ASP A 528 25.93 -45.98 4.49
N GLN A 529 25.36 -45.13 3.63
CA GLN A 529 23.92 -45.09 3.36
C GLN A 529 23.47 -46.17 2.35
N GLY A 530 24.39 -46.97 1.81
CA GLY A 530 24.09 -48.04 0.86
C GLY A 530 23.48 -47.54 -0.45
N MET A 531 23.87 -46.34 -0.90
CA MET A 531 23.31 -45.70 -2.10
C MET A 531 23.73 -46.47 -3.36
N ARG A 532 22.76 -46.79 -4.23
CA ARG A 532 22.99 -47.59 -5.44
C ARG A 532 23.06 -46.75 -6.70
N ASN A 533 22.50 -45.55 -6.66
CA ASN A 533 22.48 -44.61 -7.77
C ASN A 533 22.20 -43.18 -7.29
N MET A 534 22.23 -42.24 -8.23
CA MET A 534 21.96 -40.83 -7.95
C MET A 534 20.52 -40.51 -7.48
N ILE A 535 19.54 -41.40 -7.67
CA ILE A 535 18.19 -41.26 -7.09
C ILE A 535 18.25 -41.45 -5.57
N ASP A 536 19.01 -42.43 -5.08
CA ASP A 536 19.19 -42.63 -3.63
C ASP A 536 19.90 -41.42 -3.00
N PHE A 537 20.89 -40.85 -3.71
CA PHE A 537 21.57 -39.64 -3.26
C PHE A 537 20.67 -38.41 -3.30
N LEU A 538 19.85 -38.26 -4.35
CA LEU A 538 18.84 -37.19 -4.44
C LEU A 538 17.81 -37.29 -3.32
N ARG A 539 17.35 -38.51 -2.97
CA ARG A 539 16.46 -38.75 -1.82
C ARG A 539 17.09 -38.27 -0.53
N PHE A 540 18.33 -38.69 -0.27
CA PHE A 540 19.07 -38.27 0.91
C PHE A 540 19.19 -36.73 0.96
N TYR A 541 19.63 -36.12 -0.14
CA TYR A 541 19.82 -34.68 -0.25
C TYR A 541 18.52 -33.90 -0.03
N ASN A 542 17.43 -34.26 -0.72
CA ASN A 542 16.17 -33.52 -0.66
C ASN A 542 15.50 -33.65 0.73
N ASN A 543 15.66 -34.80 1.40
CA ASN A 543 15.15 -35.02 2.75
C ASN A 543 15.86 -34.17 3.82
N LEU A 544 17.14 -33.85 3.62
CA LEU A 544 17.89 -32.96 4.52
C LEU A 544 17.34 -31.52 4.53
N ASP A 545 16.60 -31.11 3.50
CA ASP A 545 16.02 -29.78 3.42
C ASP A 545 14.61 -29.68 4.03
N VAL A 546 13.82 -30.76 4.11
CA VAL A 546 12.43 -30.63 4.60
C VAL A 546 12.25 -30.89 6.09
N LEU A 547 13.04 -31.79 6.69
CA LEU A 547 12.87 -32.14 8.10
C LEU A 547 13.36 -31.02 9.05
N PRO A 548 14.59 -30.48 8.89
CA PRO A 548 15.02 -29.31 9.66
C PRO A 548 14.11 -28.10 9.44
N PHE A 549 13.59 -27.94 8.21
CA PHE A 549 12.63 -26.89 7.91
C PHE A 549 11.33 -27.02 8.71
N CYS A 550 10.77 -28.23 8.81
CA CYS A 550 9.59 -28.51 9.63
C CYS A 550 9.83 -28.17 11.11
N HIS A 551 11.00 -28.53 11.65
CA HIS A 551 11.37 -28.20 13.04
C HIS A 551 11.50 -26.69 13.25
N ALA A 552 12.11 -25.96 12.30
CA ALA A 552 12.31 -24.52 12.40
C ALA A 552 10.97 -23.77 12.39
N VAL A 553 10.07 -24.16 11.48
CA VAL A 553 8.71 -23.61 11.43
C VAL A 553 7.93 -23.91 12.71
N SER A 554 8.10 -25.11 13.30
CA SER A 554 7.45 -25.46 14.58
C SER A 554 7.89 -24.53 15.72
N LYS A 555 9.20 -24.24 15.84
CA LYS A 555 9.71 -23.27 16.82
C LYS A 555 9.20 -21.85 16.54
N MET A 556 9.17 -21.42 15.28
CA MET A 556 8.62 -20.12 14.88
C MET A 556 7.14 -19.98 15.26
N LEU A 557 6.32 -21.01 15.02
CA LEU A 557 4.90 -20.98 15.35
C LEU A 557 4.66 -20.83 16.86
N ARG A 558 5.34 -21.64 17.69
CA ARG A 558 5.25 -21.52 19.17
C ARG A 558 5.57 -20.11 19.65
N PHE A 559 6.55 -19.47 19.02
CA PHE A 559 6.91 -18.09 19.34
C PHE A 559 5.74 -17.12 19.11
N TYR A 560 5.08 -17.18 17.95
CA TYR A 560 3.94 -16.30 17.64
C TYR A 560 2.67 -16.65 18.44
N MET A 561 2.50 -17.91 18.83
CA MET A 561 1.40 -18.33 19.72
C MET A 561 1.42 -17.58 21.05
N THR A 562 2.58 -17.40 21.67
CA THR A 562 2.71 -16.64 22.94
C THR A 562 2.25 -15.18 22.86
N ARG A 563 1.98 -14.68 21.64
CA ARG A 563 1.52 -13.31 21.35
C ARG A 563 0.11 -13.27 20.75
N ASN A 564 -0.61 -14.39 20.79
CA ASN A 564 -1.98 -14.51 20.27
C ASN A 564 -2.08 -14.14 18.77
N ILE A 565 -1.14 -14.66 17.97
CA ILE A 565 -1.09 -14.48 16.51
C ILE A 565 -1.04 -15.86 15.85
N ASP A 566 -2.12 -16.19 15.14
CA ASP A 566 -2.09 -17.28 14.17
C ASP A 566 -1.48 -16.79 12.84
N LEU A 567 -0.16 -16.98 12.74
CA LEU A 567 0.69 -16.39 11.71
C LEU A 567 0.21 -16.71 10.29
N PHE A 568 0.00 -18.00 9.99
CA PHE A 568 -0.28 -18.49 8.64
C PHE A 568 -1.76 -18.45 8.27
N LYS A 569 -2.67 -18.45 9.27
CA LYS A 569 -4.10 -18.27 9.00
C LYS A 569 -4.46 -16.81 8.78
N THR A 570 -3.90 -15.92 9.58
CA THR A 570 -4.29 -14.50 9.60
C THR A 570 -3.56 -13.67 8.54
N CYS A 571 -2.31 -14.03 8.21
CA CYS A 571 -1.43 -13.24 7.35
C CYS A 571 -0.81 -14.07 6.21
N ILE A 572 -0.39 -13.38 5.14
CA ILE A 572 0.35 -13.96 4.01
C ILE A 572 1.79 -13.39 3.89
N SER A 573 2.14 -12.41 4.73
CA SER A 573 3.45 -11.74 4.73
C SER A 573 3.63 -10.85 5.96
N VAL A 574 4.87 -10.45 6.26
CA VAL A 574 5.21 -9.56 7.40
C VAL A 574 4.43 -8.24 7.41
N PRO A 575 4.17 -7.53 6.28
CA PRO A 575 3.34 -6.32 6.32
C PRO A 575 1.92 -6.54 6.85
N GLY A 576 1.35 -7.74 6.68
CA GLY A 576 0.08 -8.12 7.29
C GLY A 576 0.18 -8.20 8.81
N VAL A 577 1.22 -8.89 9.30
CA VAL A 577 1.52 -9.06 10.73
C VAL A 577 1.81 -7.72 11.39
N ALA A 578 2.61 -6.87 10.74
CA ALA A 578 2.97 -5.55 11.24
C ALA A 578 1.76 -4.64 11.38
N ARG A 579 0.82 -4.68 10.42
CA ARG A 579 -0.44 -3.92 10.51
C ARG A 579 -1.30 -4.40 11.68
N GLU A 580 -1.37 -5.71 11.89
CA GLU A 580 -2.13 -6.26 13.00
C GLU A 580 -1.56 -5.83 14.35
N LEU A 581 -0.24 -5.94 14.52
CA LEU A 581 0.45 -5.57 15.75
C LEU A 581 0.33 -4.07 16.06
N VAL A 582 0.63 -3.19 15.09
CA VAL A 582 0.68 -1.74 15.33
C VAL A 582 -0.69 -1.17 15.75
N PHE A 583 -1.78 -1.66 15.15
CA PHE A 583 -3.14 -1.22 15.52
C PHE A 583 -3.70 -1.95 16.74
N ARG A 584 -3.18 -3.12 17.13
CA ARG A 584 -3.50 -3.74 18.44
C ARG A 584 -2.84 -2.99 19.59
N SER A 585 -1.64 -2.46 19.39
CA SER A 585 -0.89 -1.70 20.38
C SER A 585 -1.28 -0.21 20.47
N SER A 586 -2.22 0.27 19.66
CA SER A 586 -2.60 1.68 19.69
C SER A 586 -3.30 2.04 20.99
N ALA A 587 -3.02 3.23 21.54
CA ALA A 587 -3.73 3.75 22.71
C ALA A 587 -5.26 3.67 22.53
N GLY A 588 -5.98 3.22 23.55
CA GLY A 588 -7.41 2.91 23.46
C GLY A 588 -8.35 4.07 23.10
N ASN A 589 -7.85 5.31 23.10
CA ASN A 589 -8.57 6.54 22.71
C ASN A 589 -8.18 7.03 21.30
N ALA A 590 -7.33 6.30 20.56
CA ALA A 590 -6.85 6.68 19.24
C ALA A 590 -7.80 6.18 18.14
N HIS A 591 -8.54 7.10 17.54
CA HIS A 591 -9.45 6.82 16.43
C HIS A 591 -8.85 7.31 15.11
N PHE A 592 -8.84 6.50 14.06
CA PHE A 592 -8.19 6.90 12.79
C PHE A 592 -9.21 7.16 11.69
N ALA A 593 -9.47 8.43 11.38
CA ALA A 593 -10.48 8.79 10.38
C ALA A 593 -10.14 8.25 8.97
N CYS A 594 -11.15 7.77 8.26
CA CYS A 594 -11.09 7.42 6.84
C CYS A 594 -11.86 8.45 6.02
N PHE A 595 -11.41 8.69 4.78
CA PHE A 595 -12.08 9.62 3.88
C PHE A 595 -13.34 8.98 3.27
N ASP A 596 -14.44 9.73 3.28
CA ASP A 596 -15.69 9.36 2.64
C ASP A 596 -15.71 9.80 1.16
N LYS A 597 -16.76 9.45 0.43
CA LYS A 597 -16.89 9.82 -0.99
C LYS A 597 -16.99 11.34 -1.21
N LYS A 598 -17.40 12.13 -0.21
CA LYS A 598 -17.44 13.61 -0.31
C LYS A 598 -16.04 14.22 -0.20
N ASN A 599 -15.13 13.53 0.50
CA ASN A 599 -13.75 13.95 0.76
C ASN A 599 -12.74 13.09 -0.02
N GLU A 600 -13.11 12.57 -1.21
CA GLU A 600 -12.21 11.73 -2.01
C GLU A 600 -11.00 12.51 -2.57
N ASP A 601 -11.15 13.84 -2.71
CA ASP A 601 -10.09 14.78 -3.04
C ASP A 601 -8.97 14.74 -1.99
N LEU A 602 -9.31 14.69 -0.70
CA LEU A 602 -8.33 14.56 0.39
C LEU A 602 -7.56 13.24 0.32
N TYR A 603 -8.23 12.13 -0.01
CA TYR A 603 -7.54 10.86 -0.21
C TYR A 603 -6.48 11.00 -1.32
N GLN A 604 -6.84 11.61 -2.45
CA GLN A 604 -5.93 11.82 -3.57
C GLN A 604 -4.80 12.79 -3.22
N LEU A 605 -5.10 13.82 -2.43
CA LEU A 605 -4.14 14.80 -1.91
C LEU A 605 -3.05 14.13 -1.07
N PHE A 606 -3.41 13.38 -0.03
CA PHE A 606 -2.45 12.61 0.76
C PHE A 606 -1.70 11.59 -0.11
N ARG A 607 -2.42 10.85 -0.96
CA ARG A 607 -1.83 9.78 -1.79
C ARG A 607 -0.79 10.29 -2.79
N LYS A 608 -1.02 11.45 -3.41
CA LYS A 608 -0.11 12.10 -4.36
C LYS A 608 1.01 12.89 -3.66
N GLY A 609 0.72 13.47 -2.49
CA GLY A 609 1.70 14.14 -1.64
C GLY A 609 2.73 13.19 -1.00
N MET A 610 2.42 11.88 -0.92
CA MET A 610 3.36 10.87 -0.43
C MET A 610 4.67 10.85 -1.23
N CYS A 611 5.73 11.33 -0.59
CA CYS A 611 7.10 11.24 -1.08
C CYS A 611 7.94 10.48 -0.06
N GLY A 612 8.58 9.39 -0.50
CA GLY A 612 9.43 8.54 0.35
C GLY A 612 10.73 9.21 0.80
N GLY A 613 11.67 8.43 1.32
CA GLY A 613 13.00 8.89 1.70
C GLY A 613 13.77 9.49 0.52
N PRO A 614 14.29 10.72 0.64
CA PRO A 614 15.11 11.32 -0.39
C PRO A 614 16.46 10.60 -0.51
N ALA A 615 16.91 10.39 -1.75
CA ALA A 615 18.23 9.84 -2.06
C ALA A 615 18.93 10.78 -3.05
N ILE A 616 19.87 11.59 -2.56
CA ILE A 616 20.43 12.76 -3.23
C ILE A 616 21.96 12.75 -3.09
N ILE A 617 22.67 13.15 -4.14
CA ILE A 617 24.12 13.32 -4.18
C ILE A 617 24.39 14.82 -4.21
N PHE A 618 25.14 15.31 -3.24
CA PHE A 618 25.43 16.74 -3.04
C PHE A 618 26.84 17.09 -3.55
N HIS A 619 27.81 16.18 -3.35
CA HIS A 619 29.16 16.25 -3.89
C HIS A 619 29.63 14.85 -4.29
N ARG A 620 30.27 14.69 -5.45
CA ARG A 620 30.49 13.37 -6.05
C ARG A 620 31.82 12.72 -5.70
N TYR A 621 32.79 13.47 -5.19
CA TYR A 621 34.12 12.91 -4.88
C TYR A 621 34.85 13.70 -3.80
N HIS A 622 35.39 12.98 -2.81
CA HIS A 622 36.40 13.49 -1.90
C HIS A 622 37.37 12.37 -1.56
N GLU A 623 38.62 12.75 -1.35
CA GLU A 623 39.69 11.88 -0.92
C GLU A 623 40.60 12.59 0.09
N ARG A 624 40.97 11.85 1.13
CA ARG A 624 41.85 12.25 2.23
C ARG A 624 43.18 12.77 1.69
N ASP A 625 43.58 13.93 2.16
CA ASP A 625 44.83 14.62 1.86
C ASP A 625 45.03 14.98 0.37
N VAL A 626 44.05 14.65 -0.49
CA VAL A 626 44.08 14.92 -1.94
C VAL A 626 43.11 16.05 -2.29
N THR A 627 41.87 15.93 -1.84
CA THR A 627 40.82 16.93 -2.12
C THR A 627 40.69 17.95 -1.00
N ARG A 628 40.11 19.11 -1.30
CA ARG A 628 39.85 20.18 -0.34
C ARG A 628 38.36 20.41 -0.18
N ILE A 629 37.90 20.51 1.06
CA ILE A 629 36.53 20.83 1.45
C ILE A 629 36.25 22.28 1.05
N ARG A 630 35.28 22.48 0.16
CA ARG A 630 34.93 23.79 -0.42
C ARG A 630 36.14 24.58 -0.89
N LYS A 631 37.15 23.89 -1.46
CA LYS A 631 38.43 24.46 -1.93
C LYS A 631 39.26 25.15 -0.84
N ASN A 632 38.98 24.89 0.44
CA ASN A 632 39.65 25.53 1.56
C ASN A 632 40.58 24.54 2.30
N LYS A 633 40.05 23.84 3.29
CA LYS A 633 40.82 22.90 4.13
C LYS A 633 40.96 21.53 3.47
N PRO A 634 42.08 20.80 3.67
CA PRO A 634 42.23 19.45 3.17
C PRO A 634 41.18 18.52 3.80
N CYS A 635 40.59 17.65 2.98
CA CYS A 635 39.75 16.56 3.48
C CYS A 635 40.61 15.59 4.30
N LYS A 636 40.18 15.22 5.50
CA LYS A 636 40.88 14.25 6.36
C LYS A 636 40.12 12.94 6.51
N LYS A 637 38.78 13.00 6.52
CA LYS A 637 37.92 11.83 6.66
C LYS A 637 36.63 11.94 5.87
N ILE A 638 36.10 10.79 5.47
CA ILE A 638 34.70 10.65 5.05
C ILE A 638 33.94 9.97 6.18
N ILE A 639 32.88 10.60 6.68
CA ILE A 639 32.05 10.06 7.74
C ILE A 639 30.61 9.91 7.25
N GLY A 640 29.99 8.77 7.56
CA GLY A 640 28.59 8.49 7.30
C GLY A 640 27.84 8.27 8.60
N TYR A 641 26.75 9.02 8.82
CA TYR A 641 25.83 8.81 9.93
C TYR A 641 24.53 8.16 9.44
N ASP A 642 23.94 7.29 10.25
CA ASP A 642 22.67 6.61 9.99
C ASP A 642 21.71 6.80 11.17
N ALA A 643 20.48 7.22 10.89
CA ALA A 643 19.44 7.34 11.89
C ALA A 643 18.91 5.95 12.28
N ASN A 644 19.13 5.53 13.53
CA ASN A 644 18.66 4.24 13.99
C ASN A 644 17.12 4.16 13.95
N ALA A 645 16.57 3.25 13.15
CA ALA A 645 15.13 3.00 13.04
C ALA A 645 14.30 4.28 12.79
N LEU A 646 14.70 5.09 11.80
CA LEU A 646 14.09 6.39 11.49
C LEU A 646 12.55 6.36 11.39
N TYR A 647 11.98 5.39 10.68
CA TYR A 647 10.52 5.29 10.55
C TYR A 647 9.84 4.83 11.84
N LEU A 648 10.52 4.05 12.68
CA LEU A 648 10.02 3.65 13.99
C LEU A 648 9.99 4.85 14.94
N TRP A 649 11.04 5.68 14.94
CA TRP A 649 11.06 6.96 15.66
C TRP A 649 9.92 7.87 15.21
N ALA A 650 9.72 7.98 13.89
CA ALA A 650 8.65 8.78 13.33
C ALA A 650 7.26 8.25 13.74
N LEU A 651 7.08 6.92 13.79
CA LEU A 651 5.84 6.27 14.24
C LEU A 651 5.50 6.58 15.70
N GLY A 652 6.51 6.76 16.57
CA GLY A 652 6.33 7.12 17.98
C GLY A 652 5.96 8.59 18.23
N GLN A 653 5.94 9.44 17.19
CA GLN A 653 5.55 10.84 17.31
C GLN A 653 4.02 11.01 17.40
N LYS A 654 3.56 12.25 17.65
CA LYS A 654 2.13 12.59 17.58
C LYS A 654 1.60 12.26 16.18
N MET A 655 0.47 11.54 16.10
CA MET A 655 -0.18 11.11 14.87
C MET A 655 -1.58 11.71 14.72
N PRO A 656 -2.09 11.88 13.48
CA PRO A 656 -3.44 12.38 13.22
C PRO A 656 -4.52 11.36 13.64
N THR A 657 -5.20 11.66 14.74
CA THR A 657 -6.31 10.88 15.28
C THR A 657 -7.60 11.71 15.38
N GLY A 658 -8.69 11.06 15.75
CA GLY A 658 -9.99 11.69 15.93
C GLY A 658 -10.62 12.17 14.63
N PRO A 659 -11.71 12.96 14.74
CA PRO A 659 -12.33 13.60 13.60
C PRO A 659 -11.44 14.69 13.03
N PHE A 660 -11.57 14.90 11.72
CA PHE A 660 -10.85 15.96 11.01
C PHE A 660 -11.77 17.09 10.58
N THR A 661 -11.24 18.30 10.55
CA THR A 661 -11.90 19.49 10.02
C THR A 661 -11.14 20.06 8.84
N ILE A 662 -11.83 20.83 8.00
CA ILE A 662 -11.24 21.41 6.78
C ILE A 662 -11.52 22.91 6.76
N ARG A 663 -10.53 23.69 6.36
CA ARG A 663 -10.66 25.10 5.98
C ARG A 663 -10.07 25.29 4.60
N LYS A 664 -10.76 26.00 3.70
CA LYS A 664 -10.30 26.24 2.32
C LYS A 664 -10.19 27.74 2.04
N GLU A 665 -9.27 28.13 1.18
CA GLU A 665 -9.15 29.54 0.76
C GLU A 665 -10.41 30.02 0.05
N GLU A 666 -11.05 29.14 -0.75
CA GLU A 666 -12.26 29.42 -1.53
C GLU A 666 -13.47 29.90 -0.71
N ASN A 667 -13.46 29.65 0.60
CA ASN A 667 -14.52 30.06 1.52
C ASN A 667 -14.00 30.89 2.70
N ASP A 668 -12.93 31.67 2.46
CA ASP A 668 -12.29 32.54 3.46
C ASP A 668 -11.87 31.78 4.74
N PHE A 669 -11.39 30.55 4.54
CA PHE A 669 -11.01 29.61 5.61
C PHE A 669 -12.11 29.36 6.65
N ARG A 670 -13.37 29.45 6.21
CA ARG A 670 -14.51 29.08 7.06
C ARG A 670 -14.47 27.59 7.38
N LEU A 671 -14.69 27.26 8.65
CA LEU A 671 -14.69 25.88 9.12
C LEU A 671 -15.77 25.06 8.40
N VAL A 672 -15.34 24.05 7.64
CA VAL A 672 -16.22 23.08 6.99
C VAL A 672 -16.19 21.81 7.81
N LYS A 673 -17.40 21.34 8.18
CA LYS A 673 -17.71 20.10 8.93
C LYS A 673 -17.59 20.23 10.46
N ARG A 674 -18.70 19.98 11.15
CA ARG A 674 -18.73 19.42 12.51
C ARG A 674 -19.13 17.96 12.37
N ASP A 675 -18.40 17.05 13.01
CA ASP A 675 -18.87 15.67 13.13
C ASP A 675 -20.12 15.68 14.04
N ARG A 676 -21.26 15.18 13.52
CA ARG A 676 -22.57 15.31 14.18
C ARG A 676 -22.63 14.51 15.48
N TYR A 677 -21.69 13.59 15.67
CA TYR A 677 -21.65 12.61 16.73
C TYR A 677 -20.60 12.94 17.80
N LEU A 678 -19.98 14.14 17.79
CA LEU A 678 -18.96 14.53 18.77
C LEU A 678 -19.44 14.47 20.21
N LYS A 679 -20.68 14.89 20.49
CA LYS A 679 -21.23 14.85 21.85
C LYS A 679 -21.36 13.42 22.35
N ALA A 680 -21.84 12.51 21.49
CA ALA A 680 -21.89 11.08 21.76
C ALA A 680 -20.50 10.52 22.02
N LEU A 681 -19.52 10.81 21.15
CA LEU A 681 -18.12 10.40 21.36
C LEU A 681 -17.58 10.85 22.72
N TYR A 682 -17.73 12.14 23.05
CA TYR A 682 -17.21 12.67 24.32
C TYR A 682 -17.88 12.05 25.53
N TYR A 683 -19.18 11.77 25.45
CA TYR A 683 -19.89 11.08 26.52
C TYR A 683 -19.42 9.62 26.67
N LEU A 684 -19.30 8.88 25.59
CA LEU A 684 -18.84 7.49 25.63
C LEU A 684 -17.39 7.38 26.12
N GLU A 685 -16.50 8.27 25.68
CA GLU A 685 -15.12 8.33 26.19
C GLU A 685 -15.06 8.78 27.65
N TRP A 686 -15.96 9.68 28.08
CA TRP A 686 -16.09 10.03 29.50
C TRP A 686 -16.50 8.83 30.33
N LEU A 687 -17.48 8.03 29.91
CA LEU A 687 -17.86 6.81 30.62
C LEU A 687 -16.69 5.82 30.75
N ARG A 688 -15.86 5.69 29.71
CA ARG A 688 -14.64 4.87 29.76
C ARG A 688 -13.63 5.43 30.77
N TYR A 689 -13.46 6.75 30.81
CA TYR A 689 -12.53 7.42 31.70
C TYR A 689 -12.98 7.39 33.17
N ASP A 690 -14.22 7.80 33.43
CA ASP A 690 -14.80 7.99 34.76
C ASP A 690 -15.15 6.66 35.43
N LYS A 691 -15.75 5.73 34.68
CA LYS A 691 -16.19 4.42 35.20
C LYS A 691 -15.18 3.30 34.96
N GLY A 692 -14.08 3.55 34.24
CA GLY A 692 -13.08 2.53 33.89
C GLY A 692 -13.62 1.42 32.96
N LEU A 693 -14.72 1.68 32.24
CA LEU A 693 -15.41 0.67 31.43
C LEU A 693 -14.77 0.48 30.05
N THR A 694 -14.82 -0.75 29.54
CA THR A 694 -14.51 -1.03 28.13
C THR A 694 -15.76 -0.90 27.26
N ILE A 695 -15.93 0.25 26.60
CA ILE A 695 -17.09 0.50 25.72
C ILE A 695 -16.68 0.42 24.24
N GLN A 696 -17.33 -0.48 23.50
CA GLN A 696 -17.24 -0.58 22.04
C GLN A 696 -18.20 0.42 21.40
N HIS A 697 -17.72 1.23 20.46
CA HIS A 697 -18.54 2.22 19.75
C HIS A 697 -18.01 2.47 18.33
N TYR A 698 -18.78 3.19 17.52
CA TYR A 698 -18.46 3.46 16.12
C TYR A 698 -17.01 3.96 15.89
N PHE A 699 -16.55 4.88 16.73
CA PHE A 699 -15.26 5.54 16.58
C PHE A 699 -14.06 4.61 16.81
N ASN A 700 -14.16 3.66 17.75
CA ASN A 700 -13.04 2.78 18.13
C ASN A 700 -13.03 1.44 17.36
N GLN A 701 -14.20 0.95 16.91
CA GLN A 701 -14.31 -0.28 16.12
C GLN A 701 -14.52 -0.01 14.61
N GLY A 702 -14.77 1.24 14.20
CA GLY A 702 -15.18 1.61 12.85
C GLY A 702 -16.58 1.09 12.45
N LYS A 703 -17.31 0.49 13.40
CA LYS A 703 -18.69 -0.01 13.28
C LYS A 703 -19.39 0.07 14.62
N GLU A 704 -20.71 0.28 14.60
CA GLU A 704 -21.57 0.20 15.78
C GLU A 704 -21.81 -1.27 16.16
N PHE A 705 -22.03 -1.53 17.45
CA PHE A 705 -22.43 -2.86 17.91
C PHE A 705 -23.89 -3.12 17.51
N ARG A 706 -24.23 -4.38 17.23
CA ARG A 706 -25.55 -4.75 16.71
C ARG A 706 -26.21 -5.75 17.64
N ILE A 707 -27.43 -5.46 18.07
CA ILE A 707 -28.31 -6.35 18.85
C ILE A 707 -29.56 -6.59 18.00
N GLY A 708 -29.65 -7.78 17.40
CA GLY A 708 -30.72 -8.10 16.44
C GLY A 708 -30.80 -7.09 15.27
N PRO A 709 -31.95 -6.40 15.08
CA PRO A 709 -32.12 -5.35 14.06
C PRO A 709 -31.27 -4.10 14.29
N TYR A 710 -30.97 -3.79 15.56
CA TYR A 710 -30.65 -2.45 15.97
C TYR A 710 -29.15 -2.26 16.15
N LEU A 711 -28.64 -1.14 15.63
CA LEU A 711 -27.31 -0.65 15.96
C LEU A 711 -27.40 0.18 17.23
N VAL A 712 -26.36 0.11 18.06
CA VAL A 712 -26.27 0.83 19.32
C VAL A 712 -25.03 1.73 19.36
N ASP A 713 -25.14 2.87 20.04
CA ASP A 713 -24.06 3.88 20.09
C ASP A 713 -22.83 3.38 20.84
N GLY A 714 -23.04 2.71 21.98
CA GLY A 714 -22.01 2.14 22.83
C GLY A 714 -22.43 0.81 23.46
N PHE A 715 -21.51 -0.14 23.55
CA PHE A 715 -21.75 -1.45 24.18
C PHE A 715 -20.59 -1.88 25.07
N SER A 716 -20.89 -2.31 26.28
CA SER A 716 -19.94 -2.89 27.22
C SER A 716 -20.24 -4.37 27.43
N SER A 717 -19.29 -5.22 27.04
CA SER A 717 -19.42 -6.68 27.19
C SER A 717 -19.29 -7.14 28.64
N GLU A 718 -18.58 -6.39 29.48
CA GLU A 718 -18.30 -6.74 30.88
C GLU A 718 -19.57 -6.83 31.73
N ASN A 719 -20.56 -5.99 31.43
CA ASN A 719 -21.81 -5.87 32.16
C ASN A 719 -23.05 -6.07 31.26
N LYS A 720 -22.86 -6.56 30.02
CA LYS A 720 -23.92 -6.71 28.99
C LYS A 720 -24.81 -5.46 28.90
N LYS A 721 -24.19 -4.27 28.88
CA LYS A 721 -24.90 -2.98 28.93
C LYS A 721 -24.71 -2.16 27.67
N VAL A 722 -25.81 -1.57 27.21
CA VAL A 722 -25.90 -0.65 26.07
C VAL A 722 -25.94 0.79 26.58
N TYR A 723 -25.17 1.67 25.96
CA TYR A 723 -25.13 3.10 26.22
C TYR A 723 -25.56 3.85 24.96
N GLU A 724 -26.71 4.53 25.02
CA GLU A 724 -27.27 5.30 23.92
C GLU A 724 -27.12 6.80 24.16
N PHE A 725 -26.73 7.55 23.13
CA PHE A 725 -26.69 9.01 23.17
C PHE A 725 -27.77 9.58 22.24
N ASN A 726 -28.89 10.00 22.83
CA ASN A 726 -30.01 10.51 22.05
C ASN A 726 -29.94 12.04 21.89
N GLY A 727 -29.79 12.48 20.64
CA GLY A 727 -29.94 13.89 20.29
C GLY A 727 -31.38 14.36 20.48
N CYS A 728 -31.60 15.39 21.30
CA CYS A 728 -32.96 15.81 21.70
C CYS A 728 -33.82 16.21 20.49
N TYR A 729 -33.23 16.90 19.51
CA TYR A 729 -33.92 17.28 18.27
C TYR A 729 -34.32 16.06 17.42
N PHE A 730 -33.43 15.09 17.24
CA PHE A 730 -33.68 13.96 16.33
C PHE A 730 -34.63 12.92 16.92
N HIS A 731 -34.57 12.71 18.23
CA HIS A 731 -35.41 11.74 18.94
C HIS A 731 -36.69 12.36 19.52
N HIS A 732 -37.00 13.62 19.17
CA HIS A 732 -38.22 14.31 19.58
C HIS A 732 -38.43 14.31 21.11
N HIS A 733 -37.34 14.53 21.85
CA HIS A 733 -37.37 14.64 23.30
C HIS A 733 -38.05 15.93 23.71
N ASP A 734 -38.92 15.90 24.73
CA ASP A 734 -39.54 17.11 25.28
C ASP A 734 -38.64 17.72 26.35
N CYS A 735 -37.85 18.73 25.96
CA CYS A 735 -36.95 19.41 26.89
C CYS A 735 -36.72 20.87 26.48
N GLU A 736 -35.94 21.60 27.28
CA GLU A 736 -35.64 23.02 27.05
C GLU A 736 -35.01 23.31 25.66
N LEU A 737 -34.34 22.32 25.06
CA LEU A 737 -33.70 22.44 23.75
C LEU A 737 -34.67 22.35 22.57
N THR A 738 -35.86 21.77 22.78
CA THR A 738 -36.83 21.42 21.71
C THR A 738 -38.19 22.08 21.89
N GLN A 739 -38.48 22.63 23.07
CA GLN A 739 -39.74 23.29 23.41
C GLN A 739 -40.17 24.41 22.44
N ASN A 740 -39.22 25.05 21.75
CA ASN A 740 -39.48 26.16 20.81
C ASN A 740 -39.54 25.72 19.33
N ILE A 741 -39.56 24.42 19.04
CA ILE A 741 -39.61 23.93 17.66
C ILE A 741 -41.05 24.02 17.13
N THR A 742 -41.26 24.88 16.13
CA THR A 742 -42.57 25.12 15.50
C THR A 742 -42.75 24.37 14.16
N ASN A 743 -41.78 23.57 13.74
CA ASN A 743 -41.80 22.90 12.43
C ASN A 743 -42.93 21.84 12.37
N PRO A 744 -43.93 21.99 11.48
CA PRO A 744 -45.07 21.08 11.41
C PRO A 744 -44.71 19.63 11.05
N LYS A 745 -43.67 19.43 10.21
CA LYS A 745 -43.19 18.09 9.83
C LYS A 745 -42.56 17.36 11.02
N TRP A 746 -41.82 18.09 11.85
CA TRP A 746 -41.20 17.55 13.07
C TRP A 746 -42.27 17.15 14.10
N LEU A 747 -43.26 18.01 14.33
CA LEU A 747 -44.36 17.75 15.26
C LEU A 747 -45.22 16.53 14.85
N LYS A 748 -45.45 16.34 13.54
CA LYS A 748 -46.17 15.18 13.00
C LYS A 748 -45.41 13.86 13.20
N GLN A 749 -44.08 13.88 13.18
CA GLN A 749 -43.23 12.67 13.27
C GLN A 749 -42.98 12.21 14.72
N LYS A 750 -43.19 13.08 15.71
CA LYS A 750 -42.92 12.82 17.13
C LYS A 750 -43.51 11.50 17.65
N LYS A 751 -44.81 11.26 17.43
CA LYS A 751 -45.48 10.02 17.91
C LYS A 751 -44.89 8.76 17.27
N LYS A 752 -44.56 8.81 15.97
CA LYS A 752 -43.95 7.68 15.24
C LYS A 752 -42.53 7.39 15.75
N CYS A 753 -41.73 8.43 15.99
CA CYS A 753 -40.38 8.28 16.55
C CYS A 753 -40.40 7.70 17.97
N GLN A 754 -41.30 8.17 18.85
CA GLN A 754 -41.42 7.66 20.23
C GLN A 754 -41.88 6.21 20.28
N LYS A 755 -42.81 5.81 19.39
CA LYS A 755 -43.24 4.41 19.25
C LYS A 755 -42.05 3.52 18.85
N ARG A 756 -41.33 3.91 17.78
CA ARG A 756 -40.16 3.17 17.28
C ARG A 756 -39.05 3.01 18.32
N GLU A 757 -38.76 4.07 19.08
CA GLU A 757 -37.72 4.01 20.12
C GLU A 757 -38.11 3.07 21.27
N ARG A 758 -39.39 3.07 21.66
CA ARG A 758 -39.91 2.17 22.69
C ARG A 758 -39.79 0.70 22.28
N GLU A 759 -40.25 0.37 21.07
CA GLU A 759 -40.16 -0.98 20.51
C GLU A 759 -38.70 -1.45 20.42
N ARG A 760 -37.80 -0.56 20.01
CA ARG A 760 -36.36 -0.82 19.99
C ARG A 760 -35.80 -1.14 21.39
N ILE A 761 -36.13 -0.33 22.39
CA ILE A 761 -35.64 -0.50 23.76
C ILE A 761 -36.18 -1.81 24.38
N GLU A 762 -37.46 -2.08 24.19
CA GLU A 762 -38.10 -3.32 24.67
C GLU A 762 -37.46 -4.56 24.03
N TYR A 763 -37.18 -4.52 22.73
CA TYR A 763 -36.45 -5.58 22.05
C TYR A 763 -35.04 -5.78 22.63
N ILE A 764 -34.24 -4.71 22.79
CA ILE A 764 -32.87 -4.84 23.32
C ILE A 764 -32.89 -5.46 24.72
N ARG A 765 -33.85 -5.08 25.56
CA ARG A 765 -34.03 -5.67 26.91
C ARG A 765 -34.47 -7.12 26.87
N SER A 766 -35.36 -7.51 25.94
CA SER A 766 -35.81 -8.90 25.80
C SER A 766 -34.66 -9.84 25.40
N GLN A 767 -33.64 -9.32 24.71
CA GLN A 767 -32.40 -10.04 24.40
C GLN A 767 -31.43 -10.15 25.59
N GLY A 768 -31.81 -9.68 26.78
CA GLY A 768 -31.01 -9.79 28.02
C GLY A 768 -29.97 -8.69 28.22
N TYR A 769 -30.08 -7.56 27.54
CA TYR A 769 -29.19 -6.40 27.70
C TYR A 769 -29.82 -5.30 28.56
N ASP A 770 -29.03 -4.72 29.47
CA ASP A 770 -29.40 -3.45 30.12
C ASP A 770 -29.13 -2.28 29.16
N ILE A 771 -29.95 -1.22 29.22
CA ILE A 771 -29.82 -0.06 28.33
C ILE A 771 -29.93 1.24 29.12
N GLU A 772 -28.87 2.06 29.04
CA GLU A 772 -28.74 3.38 29.62
C GLU A 772 -28.80 4.43 28.51
N ILE A 773 -29.84 5.27 28.53
CA ILE A 773 -30.06 6.31 27.54
C ILE A 773 -29.66 7.65 28.14
N PHE A 774 -28.75 8.33 27.46
CA PHE A 774 -28.26 9.64 27.84
C PHE A 774 -28.65 10.69 26.80
N TRP A 775 -29.34 11.73 27.23
CA TRP A 775 -29.92 12.74 26.35
C TRP A 775 -29.01 13.95 26.17
N GLU A 776 -29.10 14.58 25.01
CA GLU A 776 -28.34 15.81 24.71
C GLU A 776 -28.58 16.93 25.74
N CYS A 777 -29.78 17.11 26.27
CA CYS A 777 -30.04 18.10 27.32
C CYS A 777 -29.36 17.76 28.64
N GLN A 778 -29.21 16.47 28.96
CA GLN A 778 -28.45 16.01 30.13
C GLN A 778 -26.95 16.25 29.93
N TYR A 779 -26.44 16.03 28.72
CA TYR A 779 -25.06 16.39 28.35
C TYR A 779 -24.78 17.88 28.54
N GLU A 780 -25.66 18.76 28.02
CA GLU A 780 -25.54 20.21 28.19
C GLU A 780 -25.68 20.64 29.66
N ASN A 781 -26.49 19.94 30.44
CA ASN A 781 -26.57 20.16 31.88
C ASN A 781 -25.28 19.75 32.59
N MET A 782 -24.76 18.54 32.34
CA MET A 782 -23.50 18.06 32.91
C MET A 782 -22.32 18.97 32.56
N LEU A 783 -22.26 19.50 31.33
CA LEU A 783 -21.25 20.49 30.96
C LEU A 783 -21.31 21.76 31.82
N ARG A 784 -22.50 22.15 32.29
CA ARG A 784 -22.69 23.31 33.16
C ARG A 784 -22.41 22.99 34.63
N THR A 785 -22.84 21.83 35.10
CA THR A 785 -22.91 21.50 36.54
C THR A 785 -21.80 20.58 37.05
N CYS A 786 -21.12 19.82 36.19
CA CYS A 786 -20.10 18.84 36.58
C CYS A 786 -18.68 19.32 36.15
N PRO A 787 -17.86 19.87 37.06
CA PRO A 787 -16.53 20.37 36.73
C PRO A 787 -15.59 19.30 36.11
N PRO A 788 -15.49 18.06 36.64
CA PRO A 788 -14.65 17.02 36.05
C PRO A 788 -15.02 16.66 34.61
N PHE A 789 -16.32 16.52 34.32
CA PHE A 789 -16.81 16.26 32.97
C PHE A 789 -16.52 17.42 32.02
N ARG A 790 -16.79 18.65 32.47
CA ARG A 790 -16.49 19.86 31.70
C ARG A 790 -14.99 19.96 31.39
N GLU A 791 -14.12 19.66 32.36
CA GLU A 791 -12.66 19.65 32.18
C GLU A 791 -12.23 18.57 31.18
N PHE A 792 -12.79 17.36 31.27
CA PHE A 792 -12.53 16.29 30.30
C PHE A 792 -12.93 16.69 28.87
N VAL A 793 -14.16 17.19 28.68
CA VAL A 793 -14.63 17.62 27.36
C VAL A 793 -13.80 18.79 26.84
N ASN A 794 -13.45 19.74 27.71
CA ASN A 794 -12.58 20.85 27.33
C ASN A 794 -11.19 20.37 26.94
N THR A 795 -10.64 19.36 27.61
CA THR A 795 -9.35 18.75 27.24
C THR A 795 -9.41 18.15 25.84
N GLN A 796 -10.51 17.48 25.48
CA GLN A 796 -10.71 16.95 24.12
C GLN A 796 -10.91 18.06 23.08
N ARG A 797 -11.63 19.15 23.42
CA ARG A 797 -11.81 20.32 22.54
C ARG A 797 -10.52 21.12 22.35
N ASN A 798 -9.71 21.23 23.41
CA ASN A 798 -8.46 21.99 23.42
C ASN A 798 -7.37 21.36 22.54
N GLN A 799 -7.52 20.09 22.14
CA GLN A 799 -6.66 19.47 21.12
C GLN A 799 -6.75 20.18 19.76
N ARG A 800 -7.86 20.89 19.50
CA ARG A 800 -8.10 21.67 18.27
C ARG A 800 -8.63 23.07 18.66
N PRO A 801 -7.77 23.91 19.25
CA PRO A 801 -8.16 25.13 19.95
C PRO A 801 -8.82 26.19 19.04
N LEU A 802 -8.66 26.07 17.72
CA LEU A 802 -9.22 26.99 16.74
C LEU A 802 -10.58 26.55 16.17
N GLU A 803 -11.17 25.44 16.63
CA GLU A 803 -12.49 24.99 16.17
C GLU A 803 -13.62 25.98 16.51
N ASN A 804 -13.47 26.79 17.56
CA ASN A 804 -14.45 27.80 17.94
C ASN A 804 -14.40 29.06 17.08
N ARG A 805 -13.36 29.23 16.24
CA ARG A 805 -13.21 30.37 15.34
C ARG A 805 -13.92 30.06 14.01
N ALA A 806 -14.82 30.94 13.59
CA ALA A 806 -15.57 30.76 12.35
C ALA A 806 -14.64 30.77 11.11
N THR A 807 -13.79 31.78 11.00
CA THR A 807 -12.81 32.01 9.93
C THR A 807 -11.42 32.25 10.53
N LEU A 808 -10.37 32.15 9.72
CA LEU A 808 -8.98 32.46 10.10
C LEU A 808 -8.29 33.25 8.98
N SER A 809 -7.52 34.27 9.33
CA SER A 809 -6.63 34.94 8.36
C SER A 809 -5.38 34.09 8.09
N LYS A 810 -4.68 34.38 6.99
CA LYS A 810 -3.42 33.70 6.65
C LYS A 810 -2.37 33.85 7.75
N GLU A 811 -2.23 35.04 8.33
CA GLU A 811 -1.30 35.36 9.41
C GLU A 811 -1.64 34.56 10.67
N GLN A 812 -2.93 34.50 11.02
CA GLN A 812 -3.41 33.70 12.15
C GLN A 812 -3.10 32.21 11.95
N ILE A 813 -3.24 31.69 10.73
CA ILE A 813 -2.90 30.31 10.41
C ILE A 813 -1.40 30.05 10.59
N ILE A 814 -0.54 30.92 10.06
CA ILE A 814 0.92 30.79 10.17
C ILE A 814 1.36 30.85 11.64
N THR A 815 0.83 31.82 12.41
CA THR A 815 1.09 31.93 13.85
C THR A 815 0.61 30.69 14.60
N ALA A 816 -0.57 30.18 14.28
CA ALA A 816 -1.11 28.99 14.92
C ALA A 816 -0.32 27.71 14.61
N VAL A 817 0.29 27.58 13.42
CA VAL A 817 1.22 26.49 13.11
C VAL A 817 2.49 26.64 13.94
N ARG A 818 3.04 27.86 14.05
CA ARG A 818 4.24 28.15 14.85
C ARG A 818 4.03 27.83 16.34
N GLU A 819 2.88 28.19 16.88
CA GLU A 819 2.49 27.95 18.28
C GLU A 819 1.91 26.54 18.55
N GLU A 820 1.98 25.63 17.57
CA GLU A 820 1.42 24.26 17.65
C GLU A 820 -0.08 24.19 17.98
N LYS A 821 -0.83 25.26 17.70
CA LYS A 821 -2.29 25.32 17.84
C LYS A 821 -3.04 24.64 16.70
N ILE A 822 -2.37 24.32 15.59
CA ILE A 822 -2.92 23.51 14.49
C ILE A 822 -2.06 22.25 14.35
N PHE A 823 -2.68 21.09 14.52
CA PHE A 823 -2.05 19.80 14.22
C PHE A 823 -2.72 19.17 13.00
N GLY A 824 -1.97 18.99 11.90
CA GLY A 824 -2.59 18.59 10.65
C GLY A 824 -1.69 18.66 9.43
N ALA A 825 -2.29 18.92 8.28
CA ALA A 825 -1.58 19.15 7.02
C ALA A 825 -2.14 20.38 6.30
N LEU A 826 -1.25 21.17 5.69
CA LEU A 826 -1.60 22.33 4.90
C LEU A 826 -1.11 22.14 3.46
N GLU A 827 -1.95 22.51 2.48
CA GLU A 827 -1.54 22.63 1.09
C GLU A 827 -1.12 24.07 0.82
N VAL A 828 0.14 24.29 0.46
CA VAL A 828 0.75 25.63 0.40
C VAL A 828 1.65 25.82 -0.83
N ASP A 829 1.90 27.09 -1.16
CA ASP A 829 3.05 27.50 -1.96
C ASP A 829 4.14 28.03 -1.00
N ILE A 830 5.35 27.47 -1.08
CA ILE A 830 6.45 27.77 -0.16
C ILE A 830 7.76 27.98 -0.93
N HIS A 831 8.60 28.90 -0.46
CA HIS A 831 9.94 29.10 -1.02
C HIS A 831 10.96 29.56 0.03
N VAL A 832 12.23 29.30 -0.27
CA VAL A 832 13.37 29.89 0.42
C VAL A 832 13.51 31.37 -0.03
N PRO A 833 13.64 32.33 0.90
CA PRO A 833 13.88 33.74 0.55
C PRO A 833 15.31 33.94 0.01
N GLU A 834 15.52 35.03 -0.73
CA GLU A 834 16.76 35.27 -1.49
C GLU A 834 18.02 35.27 -0.61
N HIS A 835 17.96 35.86 0.59
CA HIS A 835 19.08 35.93 1.53
C HIS A 835 19.49 34.56 2.11
N LEU A 836 18.64 33.53 1.99
CA LEU A 836 18.91 32.17 2.49
C LEU A 836 19.19 31.16 1.39
N LEU A 837 19.22 31.57 0.11
CA LEU A 837 19.47 30.66 -0.99
C LEU A 837 20.82 29.94 -0.86
N GLU A 838 21.86 30.65 -0.43
CA GLU A 838 23.19 30.06 -0.21
C GLU A 838 23.18 29.07 0.97
N THR A 839 22.51 29.43 2.07
CA THR A 839 22.31 28.57 3.24
C THR A 839 21.66 27.24 2.84
N PHE A 840 20.64 27.26 1.99
CA PHE A 840 19.92 26.06 1.56
C PHE A 840 20.46 25.41 0.28
N ALA A 841 21.54 25.96 -0.33
CA ALA A 841 22.03 25.53 -1.64
C ALA A 841 22.54 24.08 -1.64
N GLU A 842 23.26 23.70 -0.58
CA GLU A 842 23.77 22.35 -0.39
C GLU A 842 22.60 21.38 -0.17
N MET A 843 21.94 21.41 1.00
CA MET A 843 20.80 20.55 1.31
C MET A 843 19.45 21.23 1.09
N SER A 844 19.02 21.36 -0.17
CA SER A 844 17.73 22.00 -0.49
C SER A 844 16.56 21.38 0.30
N PRO A 845 15.81 22.17 1.08
CA PRO A 845 15.03 21.66 2.21
C PRO A 845 13.67 21.10 1.80
N ILE A 846 13.16 21.46 0.61
CA ILE A 846 11.82 21.08 0.14
C ILE A 846 11.92 19.83 -0.74
N PHE A 847 11.43 18.69 -0.24
CA PHE A 847 11.44 17.42 -0.97
C PHE A 847 10.11 17.12 -1.66
N CYS A 848 10.12 16.99 -2.99
CA CYS A 848 8.92 16.72 -3.78
C CYS A 848 9.20 15.76 -4.95
N ASN A 849 8.21 14.94 -5.30
CA ASN A 849 8.19 14.21 -6.56
C ASN A 849 7.72 15.14 -7.68
N SER A 850 8.63 15.55 -8.56
CA SER A 850 8.32 16.48 -9.66
C SER A 850 8.85 15.99 -11.00
N HIS A 851 8.21 16.43 -12.09
CA HIS A 851 8.72 16.22 -13.43
C HIS A 851 9.91 17.15 -13.67
N ILE A 852 11.07 16.58 -13.95
CA ILE A 852 12.31 17.31 -14.20
C ILE A 852 12.53 17.39 -15.72
N PRO A 853 12.41 18.58 -16.34
CA PRO A 853 12.76 18.78 -17.75
C PRO A 853 14.25 18.53 -17.98
N PHE A 854 14.62 18.10 -19.19
CA PHE A 854 16.01 17.84 -19.52
C PHE A 854 16.84 19.13 -19.57
N GLU A 855 16.19 20.23 -19.97
CA GLU A 855 16.73 21.58 -20.08
C GLU A 855 17.04 22.18 -18.69
N ALA A 856 16.34 21.70 -17.66
CA ALA A 856 16.60 22.10 -16.27
C ALA A 856 17.89 21.46 -15.70
N LEU A 857 18.42 20.42 -16.36
CA LEU A 857 19.70 19.81 -16.00
C LEU A 857 20.85 20.73 -16.45
N GLY A 858 21.91 20.86 -15.65
CA GLY A 858 23.09 21.64 -16.07
C GLY A 858 23.70 21.11 -17.37
N THR A 859 24.44 21.95 -18.10
CA THR A 859 25.07 21.61 -19.40
C THR A 859 25.85 20.30 -19.35
N TYR A 860 26.68 20.11 -18.31
CA TYR A 860 27.44 18.87 -18.08
C TYR A 860 26.54 17.62 -18.10
N THR A 861 25.42 17.64 -17.37
CA THR A 861 24.49 16.51 -17.30
C THR A 861 23.76 16.29 -18.62
N GLN A 862 23.40 17.37 -19.32
CA GLN A 862 22.77 17.27 -20.63
C GLN A 862 23.71 16.62 -21.66
N ASP A 863 24.96 17.05 -21.71
CA ASP A 863 25.96 16.51 -22.64
C ASP A 863 26.28 15.05 -22.31
N THR A 864 26.35 14.71 -21.01
CA THR A 864 26.43 13.33 -20.54
C THR A 864 25.25 12.49 -21.02
N GLY A 865 24.02 13.01 -20.91
CA GLY A 865 22.82 12.35 -21.37
C GLY A 865 22.81 12.10 -22.87
N LYS A 866 23.24 13.08 -23.67
CA LYS A 866 23.37 12.98 -25.14
C LYS A 866 24.43 11.95 -25.53
N ARG A 867 25.63 12.02 -24.95
CA ARG A 867 26.74 11.08 -25.21
C ARG A 867 26.38 9.63 -24.85
N LEU A 868 25.63 9.42 -23.77
CA LEU A 868 25.16 8.09 -23.35
C LEU A 868 23.87 7.64 -24.05
N ASN A 869 23.38 8.39 -25.06
CA ASN A 869 22.16 8.10 -25.81
C ASN A 869 20.92 7.89 -24.91
N LEU A 870 20.77 8.73 -23.88
CA LEU A 870 19.64 8.68 -22.96
C LEU A 870 18.46 9.51 -23.46
N THR A 871 17.24 9.11 -23.08
CA THR A 871 16.03 9.88 -23.39
C THR A 871 16.06 11.26 -22.74
N GLN A 872 15.70 12.28 -23.53
CA GLN A 872 15.56 13.68 -23.09
C GLN A 872 14.14 13.98 -22.57
N ASN A 873 13.26 12.97 -22.53
CA ASN A 873 11.92 13.15 -22.00
C ASN A 873 11.99 13.51 -20.50
N PRO A 874 11.15 14.44 -20.04
CA PRO A 874 11.09 14.81 -18.63
C PRO A 874 10.79 13.61 -17.73
N ARG A 875 11.46 13.55 -16.58
CA ARG A 875 11.40 12.39 -15.68
C ARG A 875 10.79 12.78 -14.34
N LYS A 876 9.83 12.01 -13.86
CA LYS A 876 9.29 12.19 -12.50
C LYS A 876 10.29 11.65 -11.48
N LEU A 877 10.88 12.53 -10.67
CA LEU A 877 11.93 12.21 -9.71
C LEU A 877 11.63 12.86 -8.35
N LEU A 878 12.01 12.18 -7.26
CA LEU A 878 12.10 12.78 -5.94
C LEU A 878 13.39 13.60 -5.84
N VAL A 879 13.25 14.91 -5.72
CA VAL A 879 14.34 15.89 -5.67
C VAL A 879 14.15 16.84 -4.47
N GLY A 880 15.24 17.51 -4.06
CA GLY A 880 15.19 18.67 -3.18
C GLY A 880 15.18 19.95 -4.02
N GLY A 881 14.49 21.00 -3.57
CA GLY A 881 14.44 22.28 -4.27
C GLY A 881 14.20 23.46 -3.33
N MET A 882 14.21 24.66 -3.91
CA MET A 882 14.11 25.93 -3.19
C MET A 882 12.70 26.51 -3.14
N ARG A 883 11.81 26.04 -4.03
CA ARG A 883 10.43 26.52 -4.11
C ARG A 883 9.51 25.39 -4.56
N ALA A 884 8.31 25.35 -4.00
CA ALA A 884 7.29 24.39 -4.37
C ALA A 884 5.91 25.04 -4.40
N ARG A 885 5.06 24.56 -5.32
CA ARG A 885 3.66 24.95 -5.43
C ARG A 885 2.72 23.80 -5.10
N LYS A 886 1.60 24.13 -4.45
CA LYS A 886 0.55 23.20 -4.00
C LYS A 886 1.13 21.97 -3.32
N ILE A 887 2.17 22.15 -2.51
CA ILE A 887 2.77 21.06 -1.75
C ILE A 887 1.94 20.86 -0.49
N LEU A 888 1.56 19.61 -0.21
CA LEU A 888 1.02 19.23 1.08
C LEU A 888 2.19 19.13 2.06
N LEU A 889 2.05 19.68 3.27
CA LEU A 889 3.06 19.61 4.33
C LEU A 889 2.37 19.34 5.67
N ALA A 890 2.92 18.40 6.45
CA ALA A 890 2.44 18.20 7.82
C ALA A 890 2.90 19.36 8.70
N THR A 891 2.07 19.80 9.64
CA THR A 891 2.35 20.97 10.49
C THR A 891 3.68 20.90 11.24
N PRO A 892 4.19 19.74 11.72
CA PRO A 892 5.51 19.70 12.36
C PRO A 892 6.66 20.09 11.42
N LEU A 893 6.64 19.60 10.16
CA LEU A 893 7.66 19.98 9.18
C LEU A 893 7.47 21.44 8.71
N LEU A 894 6.22 21.88 8.56
CA LEU A 894 5.93 23.27 8.19
C LEU A 894 6.38 24.25 9.28
N LYS A 895 6.21 23.89 10.56
CA LYS A 895 6.71 24.66 11.70
C LYS A 895 8.22 24.87 11.59
N TRP A 896 8.96 23.78 11.37
CA TRP A 896 10.41 23.84 11.18
C TRP A 896 10.80 24.76 10.01
N TYR A 897 10.08 24.70 8.88
CA TYR A 897 10.31 25.62 7.76
C TYR A 897 10.06 27.10 8.15
N ILE A 898 9.01 27.39 8.92
CA ILE A 898 8.70 28.75 9.39
C ILE A 898 9.76 29.26 10.37
N GLU A 899 10.24 28.40 11.27
CA GLU A 899 11.31 28.71 12.23
C GLU A 899 12.65 28.97 11.53
N HIS A 900 12.85 28.38 10.36
CA HIS A 900 13.99 28.60 9.46
C HIS A 900 13.71 29.67 8.38
N GLU A 901 12.72 30.55 8.60
CA GLU A 901 12.39 31.71 7.78
C GLU A 901 11.93 31.42 6.33
N LEU A 902 11.53 30.19 6.00
CA LEU A 902 10.92 29.91 4.70
C LEU A 902 9.57 30.63 4.58
N CYS A 903 9.32 31.17 3.40
CA CYS A 903 8.16 32.02 3.12
C CYS A 903 6.99 31.22 2.55
N ILE A 904 5.84 31.28 3.24
CA ILE A 904 4.57 30.74 2.74
C ILE A 904 3.86 31.83 1.93
N SER A 905 3.87 31.69 0.61
CA SER A 905 3.27 32.67 -0.30
C SER A 905 1.75 32.49 -0.44
N ARG A 906 1.24 31.26 -0.35
CA ARG A 906 -0.21 30.97 -0.42
C ARG A 906 -0.58 29.74 0.41
N ILE A 907 -1.78 29.75 0.98
CA ILE A 907 -2.39 28.60 1.67
C ILE A 907 -3.68 28.28 0.92
N TYR A 908 -3.81 27.05 0.42
CA TYR A 908 -5.01 26.62 -0.32
C TYR A 908 -6.04 26.00 0.60
N GLN A 909 -5.57 25.15 1.53
CA GLN A 909 -6.44 24.46 2.49
C GLN A 909 -5.66 23.91 3.68
N ILE A 910 -6.41 23.65 4.76
CA ILE A 910 -5.96 23.11 6.04
C ILE A 910 -6.81 21.87 6.33
N ILE A 911 -6.16 20.76 6.68
CA ILE A 911 -6.80 19.57 7.24
C ILE A 911 -6.27 19.39 8.66
N GLU A 912 -7.11 19.62 9.66
CA GLU A 912 -6.75 19.60 11.08
C GLU A 912 -7.27 18.31 11.74
N PHE A 913 -6.44 17.70 12.61
CA PHE A 913 -6.70 16.44 13.34
C PHE A 913 -6.35 16.61 14.82
N SER A 914 -6.77 15.67 15.66
CA SER A 914 -6.31 15.60 17.05
C SER A 914 -4.93 14.92 17.14
N PRO A 915 -3.93 15.53 17.79
CA PRO A 915 -2.61 14.93 18.00
C PRO A 915 -2.63 13.85 19.08
N ASN A 916 -2.14 12.63 18.77
CA ASN A 916 -1.96 11.57 19.76
C ASN A 916 -0.74 10.70 19.44
N ALA A 917 0.17 10.49 20.40
CA ALA A 917 1.34 9.61 20.26
C ALA A 917 0.97 8.13 20.49
N CYS A 918 -0.02 7.65 19.73
CA CYS A 918 -0.74 6.42 19.99
C CYS A 918 0.05 5.12 19.75
N PHE A 919 1.23 5.17 19.11
CA PHE A 919 2.05 3.99 18.80
C PHE A 919 3.34 3.86 19.62
N LYS A 920 3.51 4.65 20.70
CA LYS A 920 4.72 4.58 21.55
C LYS A 920 5.01 3.17 22.06
N THR A 921 3.99 2.48 22.58
CA THR A 921 4.12 1.09 23.07
C THR A 921 4.67 0.15 22.00
N PHE A 922 4.17 0.25 20.76
CA PHE A 922 4.71 -0.53 19.64
C PHE A 922 6.19 -0.25 19.37
N THR A 923 6.59 1.03 19.42
CA THR A 923 8.00 1.40 19.22
C THR A 923 8.91 0.86 20.31
N GLU A 924 8.44 0.89 21.55
CA GLU A 924 9.14 0.34 22.72
C GLU A 924 9.23 -1.19 22.65
N ASP A 925 8.17 -1.88 22.22
CA ASP A 925 8.15 -3.33 22.04
C ASP A 925 9.19 -3.77 20.99
N VAL A 926 9.22 -3.07 19.84
CA VAL A 926 10.20 -3.36 18.78
C VAL A 926 11.63 -3.10 19.28
N SER A 927 11.89 -1.96 19.92
CA SER A 927 13.24 -1.64 20.41
C SER A 927 13.68 -2.58 21.53
N SER A 928 12.78 -2.96 22.43
CA SER A 928 13.09 -3.87 23.55
C SER A 928 13.33 -5.31 23.06
N ALA A 929 12.56 -5.78 22.07
CA ALA A 929 12.85 -7.03 21.38
C ALA A 929 14.24 -7.04 20.74
N ARG A 930 14.63 -5.92 20.10
CA ARG A 930 15.96 -5.77 19.51
C ARG A 930 17.09 -5.70 20.54
N ARG A 931 16.87 -5.05 21.68
CA ARG A 931 17.82 -5.04 22.80
C ARG A 931 18.02 -6.45 23.36
N ARG A 932 16.94 -7.21 23.54
CA ARG A 932 17.01 -8.59 24.01
C ARG A 932 17.78 -9.50 23.05
N GLY A 933 17.58 -9.35 21.74
CA GLY A 933 18.34 -10.11 20.75
C GLY A 933 19.82 -9.75 20.67
N ASP A 934 20.23 -8.57 21.14
CA ASP A 934 21.65 -8.20 21.25
C ASP A 934 22.33 -8.86 22.47
N THR A 935 21.56 -9.22 23.49
CA THR A 935 22.06 -9.85 24.74
C THR A 935 21.93 -11.36 24.75
N ASP A 936 20.99 -11.91 23.98
CA ASP A 936 20.64 -13.34 23.95
C ASP A 936 20.48 -13.81 22.50
N THR A 937 21.40 -14.66 22.04
CA THR A 937 21.44 -15.18 20.68
C THR A 937 20.20 -15.99 20.32
N ALA A 938 19.50 -16.59 21.29
CA ALA A 938 18.25 -17.30 21.06
C ALA A 938 17.12 -16.38 20.55
N PHE A 939 17.25 -15.05 20.76
CA PHE A 939 16.28 -14.05 20.32
C PHE A 939 16.75 -13.22 19.10
N GLU A 940 17.85 -13.59 18.44
CA GLU A 940 18.39 -12.82 17.30
C GLU A 940 17.39 -12.75 16.12
N ILE A 941 16.78 -13.88 15.74
CA ILE A 941 15.74 -13.88 14.68
C ILE A 941 14.57 -13.02 15.09
N PHE A 942 14.17 -13.12 16.35
CA PHE A 942 13.05 -12.36 16.85
C PHE A 942 13.35 -10.87 16.75
N ALA A 943 14.55 -10.44 17.12
CA ALA A 943 15.00 -9.07 16.94
C ALA A 943 15.00 -8.65 15.46
N GLU A 944 15.50 -9.47 14.54
CA GLU A 944 15.50 -9.15 13.10
C GLU A 944 14.09 -9.16 12.49
N THR A 945 13.21 -10.02 12.98
CA THR A 945 11.80 -10.10 12.57
C THR A 945 11.02 -8.90 13.10
N MET A 946 11.23 -8.51 14.36
CA MET A 946 10.64 -7.30 14.95
C MET A 946 11.14 -6.04 14.28
N LYS A 947 12.41 -5.99 13.88
CA LYS A 947 12.95 -4.92 13.04
C LYS A 947 12.23 -4.86 11.69
N LEU A 948 11.99 -6.00 11.03
CA LEU A 948 11.21 -6.04 9.80
C LEU A 948 9.75 -5.61 10.02
N ILE A 949 9.12 -6.04 11.11
CA ILE A 949 7.77 -5.64 11.52
C ILE A 949 7.70 -4.11 11.71
N GLY A 950 8.63 -3.54 12.49
CA GLY A 950 8.73 -2.09 12.72
C GLY A 950 8.89 -1.32 11.41
N ASN A 951 9.74 -1.81 10.49
CA ASN A 951 9.94 -1.21 9.17
C ASN A 951 8.74 -1.41 8.22
N SER A 952 7.95 -2.47 8.40
CA SER A 952 6.82 -2.80 7.52
C SER A 952 5.50 -2.16 7.95
N ALA A 953 5.41 -1.70 9.20
CA ALA A 953 4.19 -1.12 9.78
C ALA A 953 3.67 0.05 8.93
N TYR A 954 4.50 1.07 8.69
CA TYR A 954 4.08 2.23 7.90
C TYR A 954 3.74 1.85 6.44
N GLY A 955 4.53 0.95 5.83
CA GLY A 955 4.33 0.49 4.46
C GLY A 955 2.98 -0.19 4.26
N SER A 956 2.51 -0.91 5.29
CA SER A 956 1.21 -1.56 5.30
C SER A 956 0.03 -0.56 5.32
N MET A 957 0.22 0.62 5.93
CA MET A 957 -0.80 1.68 6.05
C MET A 957 -0.94 2.49 4.74
N ILE A 958 0.12 2.58 3.94
CA ILE A 958 0.13 3.28 2.63
C ILE A 958 0.05 2.33 1.43
N MET A 959 -0.37 1.08 1.68
CA MET A 959 -0.47 0.05 0.65
C MET A 959 -1.37 0.47 -0.50
N ASN A 960 -0.84 0.41 -1.73
CA ASN A 960 -1.63 0.74 -2.92
C ASN A 960 -2.53 -0.43 -3.35
N LYS A 961 -3.76 -0.43 -2.85
CA LYS A 961 -4.79 -1.43 -3.18
C LYS A 961 -5.22 -1.43 -4.65
N GLU A 962 -4.91 -0.39 -5.42
CA GLU A 962 -5.20 -0.32 -6.87
C GLU A 962 -4.35 -1.26 -7.71
N LYS A 963 -3.19 -1.68 -7.18
CA LYS A 963 -2.33 -2.66 -7.83
C LYS A 963 -2.77 -4.10 -7.57
N HIS A 964 -3.75 -4.30 -6.70
CA HIS A 964 -4.26 -5.64 -6.42
C HIS A 964 -5.12 -6.13 -7.59
N VAL A 965 -5.03 -7.43 -7.86
CA VAL A 965 -5.76 -8.10 -8.95
C VAL A 965 -6.66 -9.19 -8.40
N ASP A 966 -7.74 -9.48 -9.11
CA ASP A 966 -8.49 -10.73 -9.01
C ASP A 966 -7.83 -11.73 -9.97
N ILE A 967 -7.49 -12.91 -9.46
CA ILE A 967 -6.94 -14.00 -10.26
C ILE A 967 -8.04 -15.06 -10.39
N THR A 968 -8.24 -15.56 -11.60
CA THR A 968 -9.25 -16.58 -11.89
C THR A 968 -8.67 -17.57 -12.89
N TYR A 969 -9.00 -18.84 -12.73
CA TYR A 969 -8.61 -19.90 -13.66
C TYR A 969 -9.80 -20.30 -14.52
N CYS A 970 -9.55 -20.65 -15.77
CA CYS A 970 -10.61 -21.09 -16.65
C CYS A 970 -10.13 -22.02 -17.75
N GLN A 971 -11.06 -22.89 -18.13
CA GLN A 971 -11.08 -23.74 -19.32
C GLN A 971 -12.53 -23.82 -19.81
N PRO A 972 -12.79 -24.05 -21.11
CA PRO A 972 -11.85 -24.04 -22.23
C PRO A 972 -11.53 -22.61 -22.74
N LYS A 973 -10.80 -22.49 -23.85
CA LYS A 973 -10.35 -21.24 -24.49
C LYS A 973 -11.47 -20.22 -24.76
N GLU A 974 -12.69 -20.67 -24.99
CA GLU A 974 -13.87 -19.82 -25.18
C GLU A 974 -14.17 -18.99 -23.92
N LYS A 975 -14.03 -19.61 -22.74
CA LYS A 975 -14.19 -18.95 -21.43
C LYS A 975 -13.06 -17.95 -21.18
N ALA A 976 -11.83 -18.27 -21.57
CA ALA A 976 -10.71 -17.33 -21.52
C ALA A 976 -10.95 -16.11 -22.41
N SER A 977 -11.46 -16.33 -23.64
CA SER A 977 -11.81 -15.26 -24.58
C SER A 977 -12.90 -14.32 -24.01
N TYR A 978 -13.87 -14.86 -23.27
CA TYR A 978 -14.84 -14.05 -22.54
C TYR A 978 -14.18 -13.11 -21.50
N PHE A 979 -13.17 -13.58 -20.76
CA PHE A 979 -12.45 -12.75 -19.79
C PHE A 979 -11.56 -11.68 -20.43
N VAL A 980 -10.90 -11.98 -21.56
CA VAL A 980 -10.08 -11.01 -22.30
C VAL A 980 -10.91 -9.81 -22.75
N ASN A 981 -12.18 -10.03 -23.07
CA ASN A 981 -13.11 -8.97 -23.45
C ASN A 981 -13.60 -8.10 -22.28
N LYS A 982 -13.26 -8.44 -21.02
CA LYS A 982 -13.62 -7.62 -19.86
C LYS A 982 -12.76 -6.38 -19.76
N LYS A 983 -13.36 -5.25 -19.38
CA LYS A 983 -12.60 -3.99 -19.21
C LYS A 983 -11.58 -4.03 -18.07
N ARG A 984 -11.76 -4.93 -17.12
CA ARG A 984 -10.81 -5.15 -16.02
C ARG A 984 -9.65 -6.06 -16.41
N PHE A 985 -9.64 -6.65 -17.60
CA PHE A 985 -8.57 -7.53 -18.03
C PHE A 985 -7.20 -6.85 -17.93
N ARG A 986 -6.23 -7.55 -17.35
CA ARG A 986 -4.84 -7.10 -17.22
C ARG A 986 -3.89 -8.01 -17.98
N ASN A 987 -4.02 -9.31 -17.78
CA ASN A 987 -3.10 -10.30 -18.33
C ASN A 987 -3.77 -11.68 -18.44
N LEU A 988 -3.29 -12.49 -19.39
CA LEU A 988 -3.65 -13.89 -19.57
C LEU A 988 -2.35 -14.68 -19.63
N THR A 989 -2.27 -15.75 -18.85
CA THR A 989 -1.19 -16.73 -18.91
C THR A 989 -1.82 -18.09 -19.20
N GLU A 990 -1.57 -18.64 -20.39
CA GLU A 990 -1.87 -20.04 -20.68
C GLU A 990 -0.93 -20.89 -19.86
N LEU A 991 -1.43 -21.72 -18.94
CA LEU A 991 -0.62 -22.53 -18.02
C LEU A 991 -0.32 -23.92 -18.62
N ASP A 992 -1.32 -24.49 -19.28
CA ASP A 992 -1.28 -25.78 -19.96
C ASP A 992 -2.30 -25.73 -21.12
N LYS A 993 -2.39 -26.80 -21.93
CA LYS A 993 -3.31 -26.87 -23.07
C LYS A 993 -4.76 -26.60 -22.64
N ASP A 994 -5.31 -25.48 -23.12
CA ASP A 994 -6.66 -24.98 -22.81
C ASP A 994 -6.93 -24.60 -21.34
N TYR A 995 -5.89 -24.50 -20.49
CA TYR A 995 -6.00 -24.06 -19.09
C TYR A 995 -5.33 -22.70 -18.89
N PHE A 996 -6.12 -21.70 -18.46
CA PHE A 996 -5.67 -20.30 -18.43
C PHE A 996 -5.77 -19.69 -17.03
N GLU A 997 -4.73 -18.95 -16.63
CA GLU A 997 -4.74 -17.99 -15.53
C GLU A 997 -5.06 -16.59 -16.07
N ILE A 998 -6.12 -15.99 -15.54
CA ILE A 998 -6.60 -14.65 -15.90
C ILE A 998 -6.35 -13.68 -14.75
N GLU A 999 -5.64 -12.59 -15.04
CA GLU A 999 -5.48 -11.48 -14.12
C GLU A 999 -6.46 -10.34 -14.49
N LEU A 1000 -7.34 -9.98 -13.56
CA LEU A 1000 -8.28 -8.87 -13.69
C LEU A 1000 -7.96 -7.79 -12.63
N ALA A 1001 -8.12 -6.52 -12.96
CA ALA A 1001 -8.21 -5.47 -11.95
C ALA A 1001 -9.35 -5.77 -10.97
N LYS A 1002 -9.18 -5.43 -9.69
CA LYS A 1002 -10.24 -5.60 -8.67
C LYS A 1002 -11.55 -4.94 -9.13
N SER A 1003 -12.65 -5.67 -9.03
CA SER A 1003 -13.98 -5.10 -9.33
C SER A 1003 -14.39 -4.00 -8.34
N ARG A 1004 -13.95 -4.11 -7.08
CA ARG A 1004 -14.19 -3.14 -6.00
C ARG A 1004 -12.90 -2.95 -5.22
N ILE A 1005 -12.51 -1.70 -4.99
CA ILE A 1005 -11.36 -1.34 -4.15
C ILE A 1005 -11.88 -0.52 -2.98
N LYS A 1006 -11.76 -1.07 -1.78
CA LYS A 1006 -12.07 -0.35 -0.54
C LYS A 1006 -10.83 0.40 -0.06
N LEU A 1007 -10.91 1.72 0.02
CA LEU A 1007 -9.84 2.62 0.44
C LEU A 1007 -9.95 2.93 1.94
N ASP A 1008 -9.92 1.87 2.75
CA ASP A 1008 -10.10 1.85 4.20
C ASP A 1008 -8.78 1.74 4.97
N LEU A 1009 -7.71 2.38 4.49
CA LEU A 1009 -6.47 2.52 5.27
C LEU A 1009 -6.31 3.98 5.70
N PRO A 1010 -5.84 4.25 6.93
CA PRO A 1010 -5.60 5.61 7.42
C PRO A 1010 -4.30 6.17 6.84
N ILE A 1011 -4.34 6.52 5.55
CA ILE A 1011 -3.15 6.93 4.77
C ILE A 1011 -2.45 8.18 5.31
N GLN A 1012 -3.18 9.02 6.06
CA GLN A 1012 -2.65 10.21 6.72
C GLN A 1012 -1.57 9.85 7.76
N ILE A 1013 -1.68 8.70 8.44
CA ILE A 1013 -0.67 8.23 9.40
C ILE A 1013 0.65 7.98 8.69
N GLY A 1014 0.61 7.18 7.63
CA GLY A 1014 1.79 6.89 6.82
C GLY A 1014 2.37 8.13 6.15
N TYR A 1015 1.54 9.12 5.80
CA TYR A 1015 2.02 10.40 5.32
C TYR A 1015 2.81 11.17 6.40
N PHE A 1016 2.29 11.29 7.62
CA PHE A 1016 2.98 11.96 8.73
C PHE A 1016 4.32 11.29 9.07
N ILE A 1017 4.38 9.95 9.08
CA ILE A 1017 5.62 9.20 9.28
C ILE A 1017 6.70 9.62 8.27
N LEU A 1018 6.34 9.77 6.99
CA LEU A 1018 7.27 10.23 5.95
C LEU A 1018 7.69 11.69 6.12
N GLN A 1019 6.81 12.55 6.67
CA GLN A 1019 7.13 13.95 6.93
C GLN A 1019 8.07 14.10 8.14
N TYR A 1020 7.81 13.37 9.23
CA TYR A 1020 8.69 13.31 10.39
C TYR A 1020 10.07 12.75 10.02
N ALA A 1021 10.14 11.71 9.20
CA ALA A 1021 11.42 11.16 8.75
C ALA A 1021 12.27 12.21 7.99
N LYS A 1022 11.65 13.03 7.13
CA LYS A 1022 12.34 14.15 6.47
C LYS A 1022 12.76 15.23 7.45
N LEU A 1023 11.86 15.61 8.37
CA LEU A 1023 12.15 16.58 9.42
C LEU A 1023 13.38 16.17 10.21
N ARG A 1024 13.47 14.91 10.66
CA ARG A 1024 14.60 14.43 11.45
C ARG A 1024 15.94 14.50 10.72
N MET A 1025 15.94 14.25 9.41
CA MET A 1025 17.15 14.38 8.59
C MET A 1025 17.53 15.85 8.34
N LEU A 1026 16.53 16.74 8.19
CA LEU A 1026 16.76 18.19 8.10
C LEU A 1026 17.30 18.75 9.42
N GLU A 1027 16.70 18.37 10.55
CA GLU A 1027 17.16 18.71 11.90
C GLU A 1027 18.61 18.25 12.11
N PHE A 1028 18.96 17.03 11.71
CA PHE A 1028 20.33 16.55 11.89
C PHE A 1028 21.35 17.36 11.09
N TYR A 1029 21.02 17.73 9.85
CA TYR A 1029 21.93 18.54 9.05
C TYR A 1029 21.98 20.00 9.54
N TYR A 1030 20.84 20.68 9.63
CA TYR A 1030 20.78 22.12 9.93
C TYR A 1030 20.90 22.45 11.42
N ASP A 1031 20.18 21.73 12.29
CA ASP A 1031 20.13 22.02 13.74
C ASP A 1031 21.26 21.35 14.54
N CYS A 1032 22.02 20.44 13.91
CA CYS A 1032 23.19 19.81 14.52
C CYS A 1032 24.46 20.09 13.74
N VAL A 1033 24.65 19.50 12.55
CA VAL A 1033 25.95 19.60 11.84
C VAL A 1033 26.28 21.05 11.48
N ASP A 1034 25.38 21.74 10.79
CA ASP A 1034 25.58 23.12 10.31
C ASP A 1034 25.54 24.17 11.43
N ARG A 1035 24.84 23.86 12.53
CA ARG A 1035 24.78 24.71 13.72
C ARG A 1035 26.08 24.71 14.52
N TYR A 1036 26.73 23.56 14.65
CA TYR A 1036 27.89 23.38 15.53
C TYR A 1036 29.23 23.34 14.80
N CYS A 1037 29.24 23.09 13.50
CA CYS A 1037 30.47 22.98 12.71
C CYS A 1037 30.52 24.08 11.65
N SER A 1038 31.70 24.65 11.40
CA SER A 1038 31.86 25.58 10.28
C SER A 1038 31.69 24.84 8.95
N ARG A 1039 30.93 25.39 8.00
CA ARG A 1039 30.87 24.87 6.61
C ARG A 1039 32.24 24.83 5.92
N ARG A 1040 33.27 25.51 6.43
CA ARG A 1040 34.65 25.40 5.93
C ARG A 1040 35.32 24.07 6.28
N ASP A 1041 34.76 23.37 7.26
CA ASP A 1041 35.30 22.13 7.83
C ASP A 1041 34.52 20.87 7.42
N PHE A 1042 33.36 21.03 6.77
CA PHE A 1042 32.62 19.90 6.20
C PHE A 1042 31.95 20.23 4.86
N GLU A 1043 31.76 19.19 4.05
CA GLU A 1043 31.01 19.25 2.79
C GLU A 1043 30.18 17.99 2.59
N LEU A 1044 28.90 18.17 2.30
CA LEU A 1044 27.95 17.07 2.19
C LEU A 1044 28.17 16.31 0.88
N MET A 1045 28.24 14.99 0.94
CA MET A 1045 28.47 14.14 -0.23
C MET A 1045 27.20 13.45 -0.71
N SER A 1046 26.51 12.72 0.16
CA SER A 1046 25.31 11.98 -0.24
C SER A 1046 24.36 11.72 0.90
N MET A 1047 23.09 11.53 0.56
CA MET A 1047 22.04 11.06 1.45
C MET A 1047 21.32 9.89 0.78
N ASP A 1048 21.02 8.84 1.55
CA ASP A 1048 20.09 7.79 1.16
C ASP A 1048 19.12 7.50 2.30
N THR A 1049 17.96 8.15 2.26
CA THR A 1049 16.83 8.00 3.20
C THR A 1049 17.14 8.41 4.64
N ASP A 1050 17.84 7.56 5.38
CA ASP A 1050 18.19 7.65 6.80
C ASP A 1050 19.70 7.81 7.04
N SER A 1051 20.50 7.74 5.97
CA SER A 1051 21.95 7.92 6.02
C SER A 1051 22.42 9.23 5.38
N LEU A 1052 23.45 9.85 5.95
CA LEU A 1052 24.05 11.11 5.53
C LEU A 1052 25.59 11.00 5.57
N TYR A 1053 26.24 11.18 4.41
CA TYR A 1053 27.69 11.11 4.24
C TYR A 1053 28.29 12.47 3.92
N MET A 1054 29.39 12.81 4.58
CA MET A 1054 30.11 14.08 4.42
C MET A 1054 31.62 13.89 4.50
N ALA A 1055 32.35 14.77 3.82
CA ALA A 1055 33.79 14.93 4.01
C ALA A 1055 34.03 15.93 5.14
N ILE A 1056 35.02 15.66 6.00
CA ILE A 1056 35.41 16.53 7.11
C ILE A 1056 36.92 16.81 7.14
N SER A 1057 37.30 17.97 7.68
CA SER A 1057 38.68 18.43 7.82
C SER A 1057 39.38 17.91 9.09
N GLY A 1058 38.63 17.30 10.02
CA GLY A 1058 39.14 16.60 11.21
C GLY A 1058 39.14 15.08 11.08
N GLU A 1059 39.55 14.36 12.13
CA GLU A 1059 39.46 12.89 12.16
C GLU A 1059 38.08 12.42 12.65
N THR A 1060 37.43 13.21 13.49
CA THR A 1060 36.07 12.99 14.02
C THR A 1060 35.19 14.24 13.82
N LEU A 1061 33.86 14.07 13.96
CA LEU A 1061 32.94 15.22 13.92
C LEU A 1061 33.21 16.20 15.08
N THR A 1062 33.59 15.70 16.26
CA THR A 1062 33.90 16.53 17.42
C THR A 1062 35.12 17.42 17.21
N ASP A 1063 36.08 17.01 16.38
CA ASP A 1063 37.29 17.79 16.11
C ASP A 1063 36.99 19.08 15.31
N ILE A 1064 35.84 19.15 14.64
CA ILE A 1064 35.44 20.27 13.79
C ILE A 1064 34.30 21.11 14.38
N VAL A 1065 33.87 20.80 15.60
CA VAL A 1065 32.93 21.64 16.35
C VAL A 1065 33.61 22.97 16.66
N THR A 1066 32.91 24.08 16.44
CA THR A 1066 33.50 25.40 16.67
C THR A 1066 33.78 25.61 18.17
N PRO A 1067 34.94 26.19 18.55
CA PRO A 1067 35.34 26.27 19.95
C PRO A 1067 34.33 27.00 20.85
N ASP A 1068 33.67 28.03 20.33
CA ASP A 1068 32.65 28.83 21.00
C ASP A 1068 31.35 28.06 21.27
N MET A 1069 31.04 27.04 20.47
CA MET A 1069 29.83 26.24 20.59
C MET A 1069 30.08 24.88 21.25
N ALA A 1070 31.33 24.53 21.58
CA ALA A 1070 31.71 23.22 22.10
C ALA A 1070 31.00 22.84 23.41
N GLU A 1071 30.89 23.78 24.36
CA GLU A 1071 30.19 23.53 25.63
C GLU A 1071 28.69 23.28 25.41
N HIS A 1072 28.06 24.08 24.54
CA HIS A 1072 26.66 23.93 24.19
C HIS A 1072 26.42 22.61 23.43
N PHE A 1073 27.32 22.26 22.52
CA PHE A 1073 27.27 20.99 21.79
C PHE A 1073 27.29 19.82 22.76
N GLU A 1074 28.19 19.80 23.76
CA GLU A 1074 28.27 18.67 24.69
C GLU A 1074 27.00 18.52 25.55
N LYS A 1075 26.33 19.64 25.90
CA LYS A 1075 25.01 19.62 26.59
C LYS A 1075 23.91 19.02 25.71
N GLU A 1076 23.87 19.37 24.42
CA GLU A 1076 22.83 18.95 23.47
C GLU A 1076 23.13 17.64 22.75
N LYS A 1077 24.38 17.15 22.78
CA LYS A 1077 24.88 15.99 22.03
C LYS A 1077 24.00 14.75 22.17
N ARG A 1078 23.43 14.55 23.37
CA ARG A 1078 22.56 13.41 23.70
C ARG A 1078 21.23 13.39 22.94
N ARG A 1079 20.81 14.53 22.38
CA ARG A 1079 19.64 14.61 21.48
C ARG A 1079 19.90 13.96 20.13
N TRP A 1080 21.17 13.84 19.74
CA TRP A 1080 21.60 13.43 18.40
C TRP A 1080 22.32 12.09 18.41
N PHE A 1081 23.24 11.89 19.34
CA PHE A 1081 24.16 10.75 19.35
C PHE A 1081 23.98 9.87 20.60
N ARG A 1082 24.30 8.59 20.44
CA ARG A 1082 24.30 7.61 21.53
C ARG A 1082 25.39 7.90 22.57
N ARG A 1083 25.14 7.51 23.81
CA ARG A 1083 26.18 7.47 24.86
C ARG A 1083 27.23 6.41 24.53
N THR A 1084 28.46 6.68 24.96
CA THR A 1084 29.58 5.73 24.90
C THR A 1084 29.81 5.05 26.26
N ASN A 1085 29.48 5.73 27.36
CA ASN A 1085 29.61 5.23 28.73
C ASN A 1085 28.40 5.65 29.60
N PRO A 1086 28.04 4.85 30.61
CA PRO A 1086 28.56 3.50 30.88
C PRO A 1086 28.11 2.48 29.80
N PRO A 1087 28.73 1.29 29.69
CA PRO A 1087 28.45 0.32 28.62
C PRO A 1087 26.97 -0.08 28.49
N GLU A 1088 26.25 -0.16 29.61
CA GLU A 1088 24.82 -0.49 29.66
C GLU A 1088 23.97 0.59 28.97
N ALA A 1089 24.30 1.85 29.23
CA ALA A 1089 23.68 3.00 28.58
C ALA A 1089 23.98 3.04 27.07
N ALA A 1090 25.21 2.73 26.68
CA ALA A 1090 25.61 2.63 25.28
C ALA A 1090 24.90 1.47 24.54
N ALA A 1091 24.71 0.34 25.22
CA ALA A 1091 23.96 -0.81 24.70
C ALA A 1091 22.47 -0.48 24.53
N TYR A 1092 21.88 0.25 25.47
CA TYR A 1092 20.50 0.72 25.36
C TYR A 1092 20.31 1.67 24.17
N ASP A 1093 21.15 2.71 24.08
CA ASP A 1093 21.06 3.76 23.06
C ASP A 1093 21.32 3.21 21.64
N ARG A 1094 22.05 2.10 21.51
CA ARG A 1094 22.28 1.41 20.23
C ARG A 1094 20.98 1.05 19.51
N ARG A 1095 19.91 0.80 20.26
CA ARG A 1095 18.59 0.43 19.75
C ARG A 1095 17.54 1.52 19.98
N GLU A 1096 17.93 2.68 20.48
CA GLU A 1096 17.03 3.82 20.70
C GLU A 1096 16.68 4.48 19.35
N PRO A 1097 15.39 4.57 18.97
CA PRO A 1097 15.01 5.12 17.68
C PRO A 1097 15.32 6.62 17.55
N GLY A 1098 15.81 7.04 16.39
CA GLY A 1098 16.01 8.46 16.04
C GLY A 1098 17.36 9.05 16.44
N LEU A 1099 18.20 8.31 17.18
CA LEU A 1099 19.60 8.66 17.38
C LEU A 1099 20.44 8.30 16.15
N PHE A 1100 21.47 9.11 15.90
CA PHE A 1100 22.43 8.92 14.82
C PHE A 1100 23.63 8.11 15.32
N LYS A 1101 24.02 7.10 14.54
CA LYS A 1101 25.23 6.31 14.76
C LYS A 1101 26.17 6.48 13.58
N GLU A 1102 27.47 6.40 13.84
CA GLU A 1102 28.46 6.28 12.78
C GLU A 1102 28.25 4.95 12.06
N GLU A 1103 27.84 5.05 10.80
CA GLU A 1103 27.52 3.92 9.95
C GLU A 1103 28.76 3.40 9.24
N PHE A 1104 29.62 4.31 8.78
CA PHE A 1104 30.87 3.99 8.13
C PHE A 1104 31.82 5.18 8.14
N VAL A 1105 33.11 4.90 8.32
CA VAL A 1105 34.18 5.89 8.24
C VAL A 1105 35.19 5.43 7.20
N GLY A 1106 35.52 6.30 6.25
CA GLY A 1106 36.43 6.02 5.16
C GLY A 1106 37.40 7.16 4.88
N THR A 1107 38.20 6.97 3.84
CA THR A 1107 39.22 7.96 3.43
C THR A 1107 39.00 8.49 2.01
N SER A 1108 38.17 7.82 1.22
CA SER A 1108 37.79 8.26 -0.12
C SER A 1108 36.34 7.89 -0.37
N MET A 1109 35.60 8.71 -1.11
CA MET A 1109 34.23 8.40 -1.52
C MET A 1109 33.97 8.90 -2.92
N VAL A 1110 33.32 8.05 -3.74
CA VAL A 1110 32.80 8.40 -5.06
C VAL A 1110 31.30 8.15 -5.09
N ALA A 1111 30.52 9.16 -5.46
CA ALA A 1111 29.07 9.11 -5.50
C ALA A 1111 28.56 9.47 -6.91
N LEU A 1112 28.11 8.46 -7.66
CA LEU A 1112 27.76 8.61 -9.07
C LEU A 1112 26.32 9.10 -9.23
N CYS A 1113 25.36 8.39 -8.64
CA CYS A 1113 23.95 8.75 -8.69
C CYS A 1113 23.21 8.22 -7.46
N SER A 1114 21.90 8.50 -7.36
CA SER A 1114 21.09 8.04 -6.23
C SER A 1114 21.22 6.54 -5.99
N LYS A 1115 21.62 6.15 -4.76
CA LYS A 1115 21.87 4.75 -4.37
C LYS A 1115 23.00 4.08 -5.16
N THR A 1116 23.96 4.87 -5.64
CA THR A 1116 25.14 4.37 -6.37
C THR A 1116 26.37 5.15 -5.94
N TYR A 1117 27.04 4.65 -4.90
CA TYR A 1117 28.22 5.26 -4.29
C TYR A 1117 29.15 4.20 -3.70
N CYS A 1118 30.42 4.56 -3.50
CA CYS A 1118 31.45 3.74 -2.86
C CYS A 1118 32.25 4.61 -1.89
N VAL A 1119 32.44 4.13 -0.66
CA VAL A 1119 33.29 4.70 0.38
C VAL A 1119 34.40 3.70 0.67
N GLU A 1120 35.64 4.11 0.39
CA GLU A 1120 36.82 3.28 0.53
C GLU A 1120 37.31 3.20 1.97
N ASN A 1121 37.60 1.97 2.40
CA ASN A 1121 38.42 1.72 3.56
C ASN A 1121 39.84 1.38 3.09
N LYS A 1122 40.80 2.29 3.29
CA LYS A 1122 42.20 2.12 2.85
C LYS A 1122 42.93 1.02 3.62
N THR A 1123 42.53 0.73 4.87
CA THR A 1123 43.13 -0.36 5.66
C THR A 1123 42.68 -1.75 5.20
N ASP A 1124 41.47 -1.85 4.67
CA ASP A 1124 40.89 -3.09 4.16
C ASP A 1124 39.90 -2.76 3.03
N ILE A 1125 40.39 -2.81 1.79
CA ILE A 1125 39.61 -2.45 0.59
C ILE A 1125 38.36 -3.32 0.47
N ARG A 1126 38.35 -4.55 1.00
CA ARG A 1126 37.17 -5.45 0.94
C ARG A 1126 36.09 -5.06 1.95
N LYS A 1127 36.45 -4.35 3.01
CA LYS A 1127 35.50 -3.69 3.92
C LYS A 1127 35.00 -2.35 3.40
N SER A 1128 35.39 -1.93 2.19
CA SER A 1128 34.82 -0.74 1.56
C SER A 1128 33.31 -0.88 1.43
N LYS A 1129 32.61 0.19 1.78
CA LYS A 1129 31.16 0.22 1.68
C LYS A 1129 30.76 0.70 0.30
N PHE A 1130 29.93 -0.07 -0.40
CA PHE A 1130 29.38 0.41 -1.66
C PHE A 1130 27.94 -0.05 -1.90
N SER A 1131 27.24 0.75 -2.68
CA SER A 1131 25.86 0.54 -3.11
C SER A 1131 25.82 0.57 -4.63
N CYS A 1132 25.35 -0.51 -5.27
CA CYS A 1132 25.25 -0.63 -6.73
C CYS A 1132 23.85 -1.18 -7.09
N LYS A 1133 22.92 -0.29 -7.43
CA LYS A 1133 21.52 -0.70 -7.63
C LYS A 1133 21.38 -1.59 -8.88
N GLY A 1134 21.06 -2.87 -8.65
CA GLY A 1134 20.70 -3.83 -9.70
C GLY A 1134 21.88 -4.63 -10.28
N LEU A 1135 23.08 -4.50 -9.72
CA LEU A 1135 24.26 -5.32 -10.05
C LEU A 1135 24.61 -6.26 -8.90
N ASN A 1136 25.18 -7.43 -9.20
CA ASN A 1136 25.67 -8.36 -8.20
C ASN A 1136 26.98 -7.85 -7.56
N LYS A 1137 26.99 -7.68 -6.23
CA LYS A 1137 28.16 -7.18 -5.50
C LYS A 1137 29.38 -8.12 -5.58
N ARG A 1138 29.17 -9.42 -5.80
CA ARG A 1138 30.27 -10.42 -5.84
C ARG A 1138 31.26 -10.20 -6.99
N ASN A 1139 30.86 -9.51 -8.05
CA ASN A 1139 31.72 -9.25 -9.20
C ASN A 1139 32.74 -8.13 -8.98
N PHE A 1140 32.59 -7.34 -7.91
CA PHE A 1140 33.42 -6.15 -7.68
C PHE A 1140 34.63 -6.50 -6.80
N THR A 1141 35.81 -6.62 -7.39
CA THR A 1141 37.08 -6.82 -6.66
C THR A 1141 37.63 -5.52 -6.07
N HIS A 1142 37.65 -4.44 -6.87
CA HIS A 1142 38.08 -3.10 -6.46
C HIS A 1142 37.03 -2.04 -6.82
N PRO A 1143 35.93 -1.95 -6.06
CA PRO A 1143 34.78 -1.12 -6.44
C PRO A 1143 35.14 0.35 -6.62
N ILE A 1144 35.96 0.93 -5.75
CA ILE A 1144 36.29 2.37 -5.80
C ILE A 1144 36.97 2.78 -7.11
N LEU A 1145 37.86 1.95 -7.66
CA LEU A 1145 38.57 2.24 -8.92
C LEU A 1145 37.59 2.30 -10.10
N LEU A 1146 36.63 1.36 -10.13
CA LEU A 1146 35.60 1.36 -11.16
C LEU A 1146 34.67 2.58 -11.05
N TYR A 1147 34.32 2.97 -9.82
CA TYR A 1147 33.49 4.15 -9.59
C TYR A 1147 34.20 5.43 -10.00
N LYS A 1148 35.48 5.57 -9.63
CA LYS A 1148 36.34 6.69 -10.00
C LYS A 1148 36.49 6.78 -11.52
N ARG A 1149 36.78 5.65 -12.19
CA ARG A 1149 36.80 5.57 -13.67
C ARG A 1149 35.50 6.05 -14.30
N VAL A 1150 34.35 5.57 -13.83
CA VAL A 1150 33.04 5.98 -14.37
C VAL A 1150 32.78 7.47 -14.14
N LEU A 1151 33.25 8.04 -13.03
CA LEU A 1151 33.16 9.47 -12.77
C LEU A 1151 34.07 10.26 -13.74
N ASP A 1152 35.35 9.90 -13.80
CA ASP A 1152 36.41 10.64 -14.51
C ASP A 1152 36.23 10.57 -16.03
N GLU A 1153 35.95 9.39 -16.57
CA GLU A 1153 35.64 9.20 -18.00
C GLU A 1153 34.23 9.68 -18.36
N ASN A 1154 33.47 10.14 -17.36
CA ASN A 1154 32.06 10.45 -17.47
C ASN A 1154 31.27 9.28 -18.13
N SER A 1155 31.63 8.02 -17.87
CA SER A 1155 31.18 6.88 -18.69
C SER A 1155 30.06 6.07 -18.02
N SER A 1156 29.96 4.79 -18.36
CA SER A 1156 29.07 3.84 -17.70
C SER A 1156 29.67 2.45 -17.74
N ALA A 1157 29.51 1.69 -16.65
CA ALA A 1157 30.02 0.32 -16.54
C ALA A 1157 28.89 -0.72 -16.58
N ARG A 1158 29.24 -1.90 -17.12
CA ARG A 1158 28.36 -3.07 -17.21
C ARG A 1158 28.91 -4.19 -16.35
N GLU A 1159 28.01 -4.98 -15.79
CA GLU A 1159 28.32 -6.18 -15.02
C GLU A 1159 27.42 -7.34 -15.44
N THR A 1160 27.87 -8.56 -15.17
CA THR A 1160 27.15 -9.79 -15.51
C THR A 1160 26.36 -10.29 -14.31
N ASN A 1161 25.03 -10.36 -14.44
CA ASN A 1161 24.15 -10.97 -13.44
C ASN A 1161 23.73 -12.37 -13.91
N ARG A 1162 23.88 -13.37 -13.05
CA ARG A 1162 23.31 -14.72 -13.22
C ARG A 1162 22.16 -14.94 -12.25
N GLY A 1163 21.17 -15.75 -12.64
CA GLY A 1163 20.07 -16.14 -11.76
C GLY A 1163 18.93 -16.82 -12.50
N PHE A 1164 17.79 -16.97 -11.82
CA PHE A 1164 16.62 -17.66 -12.35
C PHE A 1164 15.54 -16.69 -12.83
N ARG A 1165 14.82 -17.07 -13.90
CA ARG A 1165 13.66 -16.32 -14.39
C ARG A 1165 12.61 -17.29 -14.93
N ALA A 1166 11.38 -17.14 -14.46
CA ALA A 1166 10.24 -17.84 -15.03
C ALA A 1166 9.83 -17.21 -16.38
N LEU A 1167 9.70 -18.04 -17.42
CA LEU A 1167 9.26 -17.70 -18.77
C LEU A 1167 8.46 -18.87 -19.34
N HIS A 1168 7.33 -18.61 -20.01
CA HIS A 1168 6.47 -19.66 -20.60
C HIS A 1168 6.14 -20.83 -19.64
N ASN A 1169 5.82 -20.51 -18.38
CA ASN A 1169 5.51 -21.47 -17.29
C ASN A 1169 6.61 -22.43 -16.87
N THR A 1170 7.82 -22.26 -17.37
CA THR A 1170 9.00 -22.98 -16.91
C THR A 1170 10.01 -21.98 -16.30
N VAL A 1171 11.03 -22.49 -15.61
CA VAL A 1171 12.09 -21.69 -15.00
C VAL A 1171 13.37 -21.89 -15.77
N PHE A 1172 14.05 -20.79 -16.11
CA PHE A 1172 15.34 -20.84 -16.79
C PHE A 1172 16.45 -20.16 -15.98
N THR A 1173 17.65 -20.70 -16.08
CA THR A 1173 18.88 -19.99 -15.71
C THR A 1173 19.26 -19.02 -16.82
N TYR A 1174 19.54 -17.77 -16.45
CA TYR A 1174 19.96 -16.72 -17.37
C TYR A 1174 21.27 -16.07 -16.94
N THR A 1175 22.01 -15.57 -17.94
CA THR A 1175 23.14 -14.64 -17.78
C THR A 1175 22.77 -13.32 -18.47
N GLN A 1176 22.81 -12.20 -17.76
CA GLN A 1176 22.45 -10.87 -18.27
C GLN A 1176 23.59 -9.87 -18.09
N HIS A 1177 23.98 -9.20 -19.17
CA HIS A 1177 24.87 -8.04 -19.11
C HIS A 1177 24.05 -6.78 -18.85
N ARG A 1178 24.22 -6.18 -17.67
CA ARG A 1178 23.45 -5.02 -17.23
C ARG A 1178 24.36 -3.82 -17.01
N GLN A 1179 24.01 -2.70 -17.65
CA GLN A 1179 24.58 -1.40 -17.29
C GLN A 1179 24.00 -0.99 -15.94
N GLY A 1180 24.85 -0.78 -14.94
CA GLY A 1180 24.39 -0.46 -13.58
C GLY A 1180 25.17 0.63 -12.87
N LEU A 1181 26.31 1.08 -13.42
CA LEU A 1181 26.98 2.32 -13.01
C LEU A 1181 26.90 3.34 -14.15
N THR A 1182 26.56 4.58 -13.83
CA THR A 1182 26.49 5.67 -14.81
C THR A 1182 26.83 7.00 -14.15
N SER A 1183 27.54 7.85 -14.89
CA SER A 1183 27.82 9.22 -14.49
C SER A 1183 26.62 10.18 -14.65
N PHE A 1184 25.52 9.75 -15.29
CA PHE A 1184 24.35 10.61 -15.50
C PHE A 1184 23.53 10.79 -14.21
N TYR A 1185 23.53 12.01 -13.66
CA TYR A 1185 22.81 12.35 -12.44
C TYR A 1185 21.76 13.46 -12.64
N PRO A 1186 20.45 13.13 -12.68
CA PRO A 1186 19.40 14.08 -13.08
C PRO A 1186 18.61 14.72 -11.92
N LYS A 1187 19.10 14.67 -10.68
CA LYS A 1187 18.35 15.20 -9.52
C LYS A 1187 18.84 16.55 -9.01
N ARG A 1188 20.01 16.98 -9.45
CA ARG A 1188 20.66 18.27 -9.16
C ARG A 1188 21.43 18.72 -10.41
N LYS A 1189 21.81 19.99 -10.48
CA LYS A 1189 22.70 20.49 -11.54
C LYS A 1189 24.12 20.08 -11.18
N VAL A 1190 24.72 19.19 -11.97
CA VAL A 1190 26.16 18.90 -11.87
C VAL A 1190 26.91 20.05 -12.55
N LEU A 1191 27.90 20.60 -11.87
CA LEU A 1191 28.70 21.72 -12.38
C LEU A 1191 29.74 21.24 -13.39
N ALA A 1192 30.44 22.18 -14.02
CA ALA A 1192 31.39 21.90 -15.11
C ALA A 1192 32.57 21.01 -14.66
N ASP A 1193 32.91 21.01 -13.37
CA ASP A 1193 33.94 20.14 -12.80
C ASP A 1193 33.52 18.66 -12.73
N GLY A 1194 32.26 18.33 -13.04
CA GLY A 1194 31.71 16.98 -13.00
C GLY A 1194 31.50 16.42 -11.59
N VAL A 1195 31.88 17.16 -10.54
CA VAL A 1195 31.94 16.71 -9.14
C VAL A 1195 31.01 17.51 -8.24
N SER A 1196 31.05 18.82 -8.32
CA SER A 1196 30.22 19.73 -7.52
C SER A 1196 28.78 19.73 -8.04
N THR A 1197 27.80 19.89 -7.14
CA THR A 1197 26.38 19.98 -7.55
C THR A 1197 25.63 21.10 -6.85
N THR A 1198 24.68 21.71 -7.56
CA THR A 1198 23.76 22.72 -7.00
C THR A 1198 22.30 22.34 -7.26
N TYR A 1199 21.38 23.05 -6.61
CA TYR A 1199 19.95 22.82 -6.72
C TYR A 1199 19.42 23.02 -8.15
N LEU A 1200 18.28 22.40 -8.46
CA LEU A 1200 17.57 22.65 -9.72
C LEU A 1200 16.79 23.96 -9.58
N ASP A 1201 17.00 24.89 -10.52
CA ASP A 1201 16.24 26.15 -10.56
C ASP A 1201 14.88 25.93 -11.24
N ILE A 1202 14.01 25.24 -10.53
CA ILE A 1202 12.64 24.92 -10.96
C ILE A 1202 11.69 25.12 -9.79
N THR A 1203 10.41 25.26 -10.12
CA THR A 1203 9.34 25.17 -9.12
C THR A 1203 8.88 23.74 -9.00
N LEU A 1204 9.03 23.15 -7.82
CA LEU A 1204 8.55 21.79 -7.58
C LEU A 1204 7.03 21.77 -7.49
N SER A 1205 6.42 20.75 -8.10
CA SER A 1205 4.98 20.51 -8.03
C SER A 1205 4.74 19.00 -7.97
N PRO A 1206 3.88 18.51 -7.05
CA PRO A 1206 3.46 17.11 -7.04
C PRO A 1206 2.39 16.81 -8.10
N TRP A 1207 1.81 17.85 -8.73
CA TRP A 1207 0.59 17.77 -9.55
C TRP A 1207 0.80 17.88 -11.05
N ASP A 1208 1.90 18.50 -11.48
CA ASP A 1208 2.06 18.89 -12.88
C ASP A 1208 2.12 17.65 -13.78
N PRO A 1209 1.15 17.45 -14.70
CA PRO A 1209 1.52 16.93 -16.00
C PRO A 1209 2.43 17.98 -16.65
N LEU A 1210 3.35 17.54 -17.50
CA LEU A 1210 4.09 18.47 -18.35
C LEU A 1210 3.11 19.49 -18.96
N PRO A 1211 3.42 20.80 -18.95
CA PRO A 1211 2.67 21.71 -19.80
C PRO A 1211 2.69 21.10 -21.22
N PRO A 1212 1.54 21.05 -21.92
CA PRO A 1212 1.56 20.63 -23.31
C PRO A 1212 2.58 21.50 -24.04
N SER A 1213 3.55 20.83 -24.67
CA SER A 1213 4.55 21.43 -25.55
C SER A 1213 3.90 22.29 -26.62
#